data_AF-A0A416ELV1-F1
#
_entry.id   AF-A0A416ELV1-F1
#
_cell.length_a   1.000
_cell.length_b   1.000
_cell.length_c   1.000
_cell.angle_alpha   90.00
_cell.angle_beta   90.00
_cell.angle_gamma   90.00
#
_symmetry.space_group_name_H-M   'P 1'
#
loop_
_entity.id
_entity.type
_entity.pdbx_description
1 polymer ?
#
loop_
_entity_poly.entity_id
_entity_poly.type
_entity_poly.pdbx_seq_one_letter_code
_entity_poly.pdbx_strand_id
1 'polypeptide(L)'
;MVTAAISEDVAYRNACGHSDRENAVIEGNAAVRRAVLGSKDMELIRLYSDVPEFRQRLHREVIDETYPKLHELLRPLSQEDIDTALCAWNGNIESKHAVVRYMKDHAREKDTAAWLAQEYGGSNSPFVVRAGSPEETQLPWPKVQRRLAQLIQEDRFYTEEEQDRFDNIDPIAIREALEERGIVNGQVADPEKLDNDPFIQQVMSDAEQIAAAETEQTSEVSISDEEYDAVRRPTPQRTSYDPAAPVYAVGDTVYIEDDAYQITELRDDTVQLLPTGMVYPIYRAERKEQFEQLLRADRRNAYYTEFLPIDPDKANQDLRDALSHGLMDEADKKQVFTLLQSGRSNSEIAYWLSRNYPREIETLNLETGDIADYRTTTQGMELEVMDAEEKRLAVLYFRWDEVAPLLRGMYARQLDGFGQEQPQPSAESPAFHSETVAVYPGDKNHLPYDVVVERLHIEEPEPPAPVTEPEKTFEEVFDEHSVSIQVNGQWQTFPNAKAAEEASYEEYKANLRRNAKNFRITDEHLGEGGPKAKFQANVNAIRLLKELEAAGQQASPEQQEVLSRYVGWGGLSDAFDPEKPVWALEYAQLKELLPPEEYAAARSSTLNAHYTSLRSFRPSMKRWTVWDLRPEIFWSRLWVWAISLVSCRRKCETAVCTAWSWTLFPGASQSSSIPRRTSQ
;
A
#
# COMPACT_ATOMS: atom_id res chain seq x y z
N MET A 1 23.50 -37.50 -5.32
CA MET A 1 23.10 -38.76 -5.99
C MET A 1 21.61 -38.76 -6.32
N VAL A 2 20.73 -38.68 -5.32
CA VAL A 2 19.26 -38.65 -5.51
C VAL A 2 18.82 -37.47 -6.39
N THR A 3 19.35 -36.25 -6.14
CA THR A 3 19.11 -35.04 -6.94
C THR A 3 19.50 -35.18 -8.43
N ALA A 4 20.65 -35.80 -8.72
CA ALA A 4 21.08 -36.09 -10.09
C ALA A 4 20.13 -37.08 -10.79
N ALA A 5 19.76 -38.17 -10.12
CA ALA A 5 18.86 -39.19 -10.69
C ALA A 5 17.45 -38.65 -10.95
N ILE A 6 16.94 -37.76 -10.10
CA ILE A 6 15.62 -37.14 -10.27
C ILE A 6 15.64 -36.07 -11.37
N SER A 7 16.75 -35.36 -11.54
CA SER A 7 16.88 -34.36 -12.60
C SER A 7 16.83 -34.97 -14.01
N GLU A 8 17.02 -36.28 -14.14
CA GLU A 8 16.92 -37.07 -15.37
C GLU A 8 15.58 -37.83 -15.49
N ASP A 9 14.72 -37.78 -14.46
CA ASP A 9 13.44 -38.50 -14.45
C ASP A 9 12.45 -37.86 -15.44
N VAL A 10 12.00 -38.66 -16.42
CA VAL A 10 11.17 -38.19 -17.54
C VAL A 10 9.83 -37.63 -17.08
N ALA A 11 9.17 -38.28 -16.11
CA ALA A 11 7.84 -37.87 -15.65
C ALA A 11 7.92 -36.56 -14.85
N TYR A 12 8.91 -36.46 -13.96
CA TYR A 12 9.14 -35.25 -13.17
C TYR A 12 9.55 -34.07 -14.05
N ARG A 13 10.46 -34.25 -15.01
CA ARG A 13 10.85 -33.19 -15.96
C ARG A 13 9.67 -32.67 -16.78
N ASN A 14 8.84 -33.56 -17.29
CA ASN A 14 7.64 -33.18 -18.06
C ASN A 14 6.65 -32.41 -17.18
N ALA A 15 6.46 -32.83 -15.92
CA ALA A 15 5.59 -32.13 -14.98
C ALA A 15 6.15 -30.74 -14.60
N CYS A 16 7.47 -30.62 -14.41
CA CYS A 16 8.11 -29.33 -14.16
C CYS A 16 7.99 -28.35 -15.33
N GLY A 17 8.00 -28.83 -16.58
CA GLY A 17 7.87 -27.96 -17.75
C GLY A 17 6.44 -27.61 -18.12
N HIS A 18 5.50 -28.56 -18.01
CA HIS A 18 4.19 -28.45 -18.66
C HIS A 18 2.99 -28.61 -17.71
N SER A 19 3.21 -28.68 -16.39
CA SER A 19 2.15 -28.82 -15.39
C SER A 19 2.22 -27.73 -14.31
N ASP A 20 1.16 -27.66 -13.52
CA ASP A 20 1.11 -26.97 -12.24
C ASP A 20 2.07 -27.58 -11.20
N ARG A 21 2.44 -26.76 -10.21
CA ARG A 21 3.39 -27.13 -9.15
C ARG A 21 2.93 -28.34 -8.35
N GLU A 22 1.63 -28.50 -8.12
CA GLU A 22 1.09 -29.62 -7.34
C GLU A 22 1.37 -30.95 -8.03
N ASN A 23 1.12 -31.04 -9.34
CA ASN A 23 1.42 -32.25 -10.10
C ASN A 23 2.94 -32.49 -10.23
N ALA A 24 3.75 -31.44 -10.36
CA ALA A 24 5.20 -31.57 -10.32
C ALA A 24 5.71 -32.10 -8.97
N VAL A 25 5.08 -31.73 -7.85
CA VAL A 25 5.38 -32.28 -6.52
C VAL A 25 4.96 -33.76 -6.43
N ILE A 26 3.82 -34.14 -7.01
CA ILE A 26 3.36 -35.55 -7.04
C ILE A 26 4.34 -36.43 -7.82
N GLU A 27 4.70 -36.00 -9.03
CA GLU A 27 5.67 -36.70 -9.87
C GLU A 27 7.09 -36.66 -9.29
N GLY A 28 7.47 -35.55 -8.64
CA GLY A 28 8.73 -35.41 -7.92
C GLY A 28 8.83 -36.39 -6.74
N ASN A 29 7.76 -36.52 -5.95
CA ASN A 29 7.69 -37.51 -4.87
C ASN A 29 7.77 -38.96 -5.41
N ALA A 30 7.19 -39.23 -6.58
CA ALA A 30 7.34 -40.51 -7.26
C ALA A 30 8.79 -40.74 -7.74
N ALA A 31 9.42 -39.72 -8.33
CA ALA A 31 10.82 -39.76 -8.77
C ALA A 31 11.79 -39.97 -7.61
N VAL A 32 11.60 -39.31 -6.46
CA VAL A 32 12.40 -39.52 -5.23
C VAL A 32 12.29 -40.97 -4.77
N ARG A 33 11.08 -41.54 -4.74
CA ARG A 33 10.88 -42.97 -4.40
C ARG A 33 11.65 -43.88 -5.34
N ARG A 34 11.56 -43.66 -6.66
CA ARG A 34 12.28 -44.44 -7.67
C ARG A 34 13.79 -44.31 -7.51
N ALA A 35 14.29 -43.09 -7.29
CA ALA A 35 15.71 -42.80 -7.15
C ALA A 35 16.31 -43.42 -5.88
N VAL A 36 15.58 -43.40 -4.75
CA VAL A 36 16.04 -44.01 -3.49
C VAL A 36 16.00 -45.53 -3.56
N LEU A 37 14.91 -46.13 -4.05
CA LEU A 37 14.81 -47.59 -4.18
C LEU A 37 15.75 -48.16 -5.27
N GLY A 38 16.08 -47.36 -6.28
CA GLY A 38 17.07 -47.69 -7.30
C GLY A 38 18.52 -47.42 -6.87
N SER A 39 18.73 -46.67 -5.79
CA SER A 39 20.06 -46.49 -5.23
C SER A 39 20.51 -47.80 -4.60
N LYS A 40 21.65 -48.36 -5.02
CA LYS A 40 22.20 -49.61 -4.46
C LYS A 40 22.72 -49.45 -3.01
N ASP A 41 22.29 -48.40 -2.33
CA ASP A 41 22.69 -48.02 -0.99
C ASP A 41 21.66 -48.54 0.02
N MET A 42 22.04 -49.63 0.69
CA MET A 42 21.17 -50.30 1.67
C MET A 42 20.93 -49.46 2.93
N GLU A 43 21.81 -48.51 3.25
CA GLU A 43 21.66 -47.63 4.40
C GLU A 43 20.64 -46.54 4.10
N LEU A 44 20.71 -45.93 2.91
CA LEU A 44 19.73 -44.96 2.42
C LEU A 44 18.32 -45.56 2.30
N ILE A 45 18.21 -46.79 1.77
CA ILE A 45 16.92 -47.49 1.68
C ILE A 45 16.32 -47.75 3.08
N ARG A 46 17.14 -48.17 4.05
CA ARG A 46 16.69 -48.39 5.44
C ARG A 46 16.23 -47.09 6.10
N LEU A 47 17.05 -46.04 6.03
CA LEU A 47 16.70 -44.72 6.57
C LEU A 47 15.41 -44.16 5.95
N TYR A 48 15.22 -44.36 4.66
CA TYR A 48 14.01 -43.92 3.95
C TYR A 48 12.74 -44.71 4.33
N SER A 49 12.88 -46.00 4.62
CA SER A 49 11.78 -46.88 5.05
C SER A 49 11.40 -46.62 6.51
N ASP A 50 12.41 -46.59 7.39
CA ASP A 50 12.24 -46.77 8.84
C ASP A 50 12.11 -45.43 9.60
N VAL A 51 12.54 -44.32 9.00
CA VAL A 51 12.51 -42.99 9.62
C VAL A 51 11.58 -42.05 8.83
N PRO A 52 10.32 -41.86 9.26
CA PRO A 52 9.34 -41.01 8.57
C PRO A 52 9.80 -39.56 8.38
N GLU A 53 10.50 -39.01 9.37
CA GLU A 53 10.99 -37.63 9.39
C GLU A 53 12.06 -37.42 8.32
N PHE A 54 12.98 -38.39 8.19
CA PHE A 54 14.02 -38.38 7.15
C PHE A 54 13.38 -38.44 5.76
N ARG A 55 12.40 -39.31 5.56
CA ARG A 55 11.66 -39.43 4.30
C ARG A 55 10.96 -38.12 3.91
N GLN A 56 10.24 -37.50 4.85
CA GLN A 56 9.54 -36.23 4.60
C GLN A 56 10.52 -35.10 4.27
N ARG A 57 11.62 -34.99 5.03
CA ARG A 57 12.66 -33.99 4.78
C ARG A 57 13.33 -34.19 3.42
N LEU A 58 13.68 -35.43 3.06
CA LEU A 58 14.32 -35.74 1.79
C LEU A 58 13.43 -35.36 0.59
N HIS A 59 12.13 -35.68 0.63
CA HIS A 59 11.20 -35.26 -0.43
C HIS A 59 11.14 -33.74 -0.57
N ARG A 60 11.01 -33.03 0.56
CA ARG A 60 10.92 -31.57 0.57
C ARG A 60 12.19 -30.91 0.04
N GLU A 61 13.35 -31.24 0.60
CA GLU A 61 14.64 -30.62 0.23
C GLU A 61 14.98 -30.86 -1.24
N VAL A 62 14.77 -32.08 -1.73
CA VAL A 62 15.09 -32.44 -3.11
C VAL A 62 14.17 -31.75 -4.10
N ILE A 63 12.87 -31.63 -3.81
CA ILE A 63 11.93 -30.92 -4.68
C ILE A 63 12.18 -29.41 -4.63
N ASP A 64 12.37 -28.83 -3.44
CA ASP A 64 12.66 -27.40 -3.27
C ASP A 64 13.94 -26.98 -3.99
N GLU A 65 14.95 -27.85 -4.06
CA GLU A 65 16.20 -27.58 -4.79
C GLU A 65 16.07 -27.76 -6.32
N THR A 66 15.36 -28.80 -6.77
CA THR A 66 15.35 -29.20 -8.19
C THR A 66 14.23 -28.56 -9.00
N TYR A 67 13.06 -28.33 -8.40
CA TYR A 67 11.89 -27.81 -9.10
C TYR A 67 12.13 -26.43 -9.74
N PRO A 68 12.65 -25.40 -9.03
CA PRO A 68 12.83 -24.07 -9.63
C PRO A 68 13.78 -24.10 -10.83
N LYS A 69 14.87 -24.87 -10.75
CA LYS A 69 15.86 -25.00 -11.83
C LYS A 69 15.28 -25.71 -13.05
N LEU A 70 14.53 -26.80 -12.84
CA LEU A 70 13.92 -27.56 -13.93
C LEU A 70 12.74 -26.83 -14.54
N HIS A 71 11.93 -26.15 -13.73
CA HIS A 71 10.81 -25.34 -14.20
C HIS A 71 11.30 -24.19 -15.09
N GLU A 72 12.34 -23.46 -14.67
CA GLU A 72 12.90 -22.38 -15.50
C GLU A 72 13.46 -22.87 -16.83
N LEU A 73 14.09 -24.05 -16.84
CA LEU A 73 14.65 -24.63 -18.06
C LEU A 73 13.58 -25.16 -19.02
N LEU A 74 12.55 -25.83 -18.48
CA LEU A 74 11.58 -26.63 -19.25
C LEU A 74 10.22 -25.95 -19.44
N ARG A 75 9.98 -24.79 -18.81
CA ARG A 75 8.75 -24.04 -19.03
C ARG A 75 8.69 -23.54 -20.48
N PRO A 76 7.51 -23.58 -21.12
CA PRO A 76 7.29 -22.99 -22.43
C PRO A 76 7.77 -21.55 -22.46
N LEU A 77 8.39 -21.17 -23.57
CA LEU A 77 8.80 -19.79 -23.81
C LEU A 77 7.58 -18.87 -23.77
N SER A 78 7.62 -17.94 -22.84
CA SER A 78 6.67 -16.85 -22.74
C SER A 78 7.06 -15.70 -23.68
N GLN A 79 6.13 -14.79 -23.93
CA GLN A 79 6.44 -13.55 -24.66
C GLN A 79 7.47 -12.70 -23.91
N GLU A 80 7.47 -12.76 -22.58
CA GLU A 80 8.41 -12.06 -21.71
C GLU A 80 9.84 -12.58 -21.91
N ASP A 81 10.04 -13.89 -22.05
CA ASP A 81 11.36 -14.47 -22.36
C ASP A 81 11.93 -13.93 -23.68
N ILE A 82 11.07 -13.78 -24.71
CA ILE A 82 11.44 -13.22 -26.01
C ILE A 82 11.87 -11.77 -25.85
N ASP A 83 11.12 -10.99 -25.07
CA ASP A 83 11.41 -9.58 -24.84
C ASP A 83 12.73 -9.43 -24.07
N THR A 84 12.93 -10.20 -23.00
CA THR A 84 14.18 -10.21 -22.24
C THR A 84 15.39 -10.53 -23.12
N ALA A 85 15.28 -11.51 -24.01
CA ALA A 85 16.36 -11.85 -24.94
C ALA A 85 16.62 -10.71 -25.95
N LEU A 86 15.57 -10.07 -26.47
CA LEU A 86 15.70 -8.93 -27.37
C LEU A 86 16.31 -7.72 -26.68
N CYS A 87 15.90 -7.43 -25.44
CA CYS A 87 16.48 -6.38 -24.61
C CYS A 87 17.93 -6.71 -24.23
N ALA A 88 18.30 -7.97 -24.03
CA ALA A 88 19.72 -8.34 -23.85
C ALA A 88 20.54 -8.15 -25.14
N TRP A 89 19.89 -8.32 -26.30
CA TRP A 89 20.49 -8.20 -27.64
C TRP A 89 21.79 -9.02 -27.74
N ASN A 90 22.87 -8.44 -28.29
CA ASN A 90 24.21 -9.04 -28.35
C ASN A 90 25.15 -8.54 -27.22
N GLY A 91 24.60 -7.81 -26.24
CA GLY A 91 25.38 -7.20 -25.14
C GLY A 91 26.19 -5.97 -25.52
N ASN A 92 26.13 -5.50 -26.78
CA ASN A 92 26.77 -4.26 -27.22
C ASN A 92 25.76 -3.11 -27.29
N ILE A 93 25.98 -2.08 -26.47
CA ILE A 93 25.13 -0.88 -26.40
C ILE A 93 25.16 -0.05 -27.69
N GLU A 94 26.31 0.00 -28.39
CA GLU A 94 26.43 0.73 -29.66
C GLU A 94 25.58 0.07 -30.75
N SER A 95 25.54 -1.27 -30.74
CA SER A 95 24.71 -2.06 -31.65
C SER A 95 23.21 -1.82 -31.39
N LYS A 96 22.79 -1.77 -30.13
CA LYS A 96 21.42 -1.38 -29.76
C LYS A 96 21.06 0.03 -30.25
N HIS A 97 21.96 1.01 -30.07
CA HIS A 97 21.75 2.36 -30.57
C HIS A 97 21.63 2.40 -32.09
N ALA A 98 22.47 1.64 -32.82
CA ALA A 98 22.40 1.52 -34.26
C ALA A 98 21.05 0.93 -34.71
N VAL A 99 20.57 -0.12 -34.02
CA VAL A 99 19.26 -0.72 -34.26
C VAL A 99 18.14 0.30 -34.07
N VAL A 100 18.12 1.06 -32.97
CA VAL A 100 17.08 2.07 -32.73
C VAL A 100 17.09 3.17 -33.78
N ARG A 101 18.27 3.70 -34.15
CA ARG A 101 18.38 4.71 -35.21
C ARG A 101 17.89 4.18 -36.55
N TYR A 102 18.30 2.96 -36.92
CA TYR A 102 17.93 2.35 -38.18
C TYR A 102 16.43 2.01 -38.25
N MET A 103 15.86 1.50 -37.16
CA MET A 103 14.44 1.14 -37.06
C MET A 103 13.50 2.34 -37.13
N LYS A 104 13.91 3.55 -36.71
CA LYS A 104 13.06 4.75 -36.84
C LYS A 104 12.60 5.00 -38.28
N ASP A 105 13.51 4.80 -39.23
CA ASP A 105 13.24 5.08 -40.64
C ASP A 105 12.86 3.82 -41.43
N HIS A 106 13.32 2.64 -41.01
CA HIS A 106 13.23 1.38 -41.79
C HIS A 106 12.45 0.25 -41.09
N ALA A 107 11.67 0.52 -40.04
CA ALA A 107 10.96 -0.51 -39.25
C ALA A 107 10.08 -1.47 -40.07
N ARG A 108 9.54 -1.03 -41.23
CA ARG A 108 8.61 -1.81 -42.06
C ARG A 108 9.22 -2.38 -43.34
N GLU A 109 10.49 -2.08 -43.61
CA GLU A 109 11.13 -2.53 -44.84
C GLU A 109 11.49 -4.02 -44.80
N LYS A 110 11.54 -4.62 -45.98
CA LYS A 110 11.80 -6.07 -46.13
C LYS A 110 13.26 -6.44 -45.85
N ASP A 111 14.18 -5.52 -46.14
CA ASP A 111 15.62 -5.75 -46.02
C ASP A 111 16.13 -5.52 -44.58
N THR A 112 15.33 -4.87 -43.73
CA THR A 112 15.63 -4.62 -42.31
C THR A 112 15.88 -5.92 -41.54
N ALA A 113 15.14 -6.99 -41.81
CA ALA A 113 15.38 -8.29 -41.18
C ALA A 113 16.78 -8.84 -41.48
N ALA A 114 17.29 -8.65 -42.70
CA ALA A 114 18.63 -9.09 -43.09
C ALA A 114 19.72 -8.18 -42.49
N TRP A 115 19.45 -6.88 -42.42
CA TRP A 115 20.32 -5.92 -41.75
C TRP A 115 20.46 -6.21 -40.25
N LEU A 116 19.35 -6.48 -39.55
CA LEU A 116 19.35 -6.83 -38.13
C LEU A 116 20.15 -8.11 -37.84
N ALA A 117 20.07 -9.11 -38.74
CA ALA A 117 20.87 -10.33 -38.63
C ALA A 117 22.37 -10.05 -38.74
N GLN A 118 22.75 -9.17 -39.67
CA GLN A 118 24.13 -8.77 -39.86
C GLN A 118 24.67 -7.99 -38.65
N GLU A 119 23.86 -7.08 -38.10
CA GLU A 119 24.21 -6.25 -36.94
C GLU A 119 24.33 -7.06 -35.64
N TYR A 120 23.48 -8.07 -35.46
CA TYR A 120 23.48 -8.89 -34.25
C TYR A 120 24.75 -9.75 -34.08
N GLY A 121 25.26 -10.35 -35.17
CA GLY A 121 26.38 -11.29 -35.07
C GLY A 121 27.09 -11.63 -36.38
N GLY A 122 26.93 -10.82 -37.43
CA GLY A 122 27.67 -10.92 -38.69
C GLY A 122 27.47 -12.22 -39.50
N SER A 123 26.54 -13.09 -39.08
CA SER A 123 26.21 -14.36 -39.73
C SER A 123 24.70 -14.47 -39.89
N ASN A 124 24.23 -15.19 -40.92
CA ASN A 124 22.80 -15.36 -41.20
C ASN A 124 22.11 -16.36 -40.24
N SER A 125 22.61 -16.45 -39.01
CA SER A 125 22.13 -17.35 -37.97
C SER A 125 20.81 -16.84 -37.40
N PRO A 126 19.85 -17.72 -37.10
CA PRO A 126 18.59 -17.31 -36.49
C PRO A 126 18.81 -16.82 -35.05
N PHE A 127 17.91 -15.95 -34.58
CA PHE A 127 17.98 -15.38 -33.23
C PHE A 127 17.59 -16.42 -32.17
N VAL A 128 18.37 -16.51 -31.09
CA VAL A 128 18.19 -17.52 -30.02
C VAL A 128 17.72 -16.82 -28.75
N VAL A 129 16.58 -17.28 -28.19
CA VAL A 129 15.95 -16.65 -27.02
C VAL A 129 16.48 -17.18 -25.68
N ARG A 130 16.89 -18.46 -25.61
CA ARG A 130 17.42 -19.10 -24.38
C ARG A 130 18.60 -20.01 -24.74
N ALA A 131 19.82 -19.47 -24.74
CA ALA A 131 21.02 -20.24 -25.06
C ALA A 131 21.28 -21.33 -23.99
N GLY A 132 21.37 -22.60 -24.41
CA GLY A 132 21.65 -23.73 -23.51
C GLY A 132 20.43 -24.42 -22.89
N SER A 133 19.20 -24.06 -23.30
CA SER A 133 18.00 -24.82 -22.93
C SER A 133 17.73 -25.96 -23.95
N PRO A 134 17.22 -27.13 -23.52
CA PRO A 134 16.72 -28.13 -24.47
C PRO A 134 15.55 -27.62 -25.33
N GLU A 135 14.88 -26.52 -24.95
CA GLU A 135 13.88 -25.80 -25.73
C GLU A 135 14.45 -24.54 -26.41
N GLU A 136 15.65 -24.63 -26.99
CA GLU A 136 16.20 -23.58 -27.86
C GLU A 136 15.24 -23.28 -29.01
N THR A 137 14.51 -22.17 -28.91
CA THR A 137 13.65 -21.70 -30.00
C THR A 137 14.39 -20.66 -30.83
N GLN A 138 14.51 -20.97 -32.11
CA GLN A 138 15.05 -20.09 -33.13
C GLN A 138 13.95 -19.19 -33.67
N LEU A 139 14.10 -17.88 -33.48
CA LEU A 139 13.17 -16.89 -34.03
C LEU A 139 13.62 -16.42 -35.42
N PRO A 140 12.71 -16.46 -36.42
CA PRO A 140 12.97 -15.81 -37.71
C PRO A 140 13.15 -14.30 -37.56
N TRP A 141 14.14 -13.73 -38.25
CA TRP A 141 14.43 -12.30 -38.27
C TRP A 141 13.23 -11.38 -38.58
N PRO A 142 12.27 -11.75 -39.45
CA PRO A 142 11.05 -10.94 -39.64
C PRO A 142 10.15 -10.86 -38.39
N LYS A 143 10.15 -11.88 -37.52
CA LYS A 143 9.43 -11.82 -36.23
C LYS A 143 10.17 -10.94 -35.23
N VAL A 144 11.50 -11.05 -35.20
CA VAL A 144 12.39 -10.20 -34.39
C VAL A 144 12.20 -8.72 -34.75
N GLN A 145 12.22 -8.39 -36.04
CA GLN A 145 11.96 -7.03 -36.54
C GLN A 145 10.63 -6.46 -36.03
N ARG A 146 9.53 -7.22 -36.14
CA ARG A 146 8.21 -6.78 -35.66
C ARG A 146 8.19 -6.56 -34.15
N ARG A 147 8.83 -7.45 -33.38
CA ARG A 147 8.83 -7.33 -31.93
C ARG A 147 9.73 -6.20 -31.45
N LEU A 148 10.89 -6.00 -32.06
CA LEU A 148 11.76 -4.85 -31.81
C LEU A 148 11.04 -3.53 -32.11
N ALA A 149 10.30 -3.45 -33.21
CA ALA A 149 9.52 -2.24 -33.52
C ALA A 149 8.50 -1.91 -32.42
N GLN A 150 7.85 -2.93 -31.83
CA GLN A 150 6.92 -2.75 -30.71
C GLN A 150 7.65 -2.32 -29.43
N LEU A 151 8.76 -2.98 -29.07
CA LEU A 151 9.54 -2.64 -27.87
C LEU A 151 10.12 -1.22 -27.93
N ILE A 152 10.55 -0.77 -29.13
CA ILE A 152 11.03 0.60 -29.34
C ILE A 152 9.89 1.61 -29.24
N GLN A 153 8.68 1.27 -29.74
CA GLN A 153 7.51 2.15 -29.63
C GLN A 153 6.99 2.26 -28.20
N GLU A 154 7.14 1.21 -27.40
CA GLU A 154 6.76 1.16 -25.98
C GLU A 154 7.85 1.68 -25.03
N ASP A 155 9.00 2.16 -25.55
CA ASP A 155 10.18 2.58 -24.78
C ASP A 155 10.74 1.50 -23.83
N ARG A 156 10.56 0.21 -24.17
CA ARG A 156 10.95 -0.96 -23.37
C ARG A 156 12.18 -1.72 -23.90
N PHE A 157 12.84 -1.20 -24.93
CA PHE A 157 14.00 -1.87 -25.53
C PHE A 157 15.30 -1.71 -24.72
N TYR A 158 15.44 -0.61 -23.97
CA TYR A 158 16.56 -0.38 -23.05
C TYR A 158 16.19 -0.79 -21.63
N THR A 159 17.16 -1.22 -20.82
CA THR A 159 16.98 -1.34 -19.37
C THR A 159 17.03 0.04 -18.70
N GLU A 160 16.50 0.16 -17.48
CA GLU A 160 16.54 1.42 -16.72
C GLU A 160 17.99 1.92 -16.56
N GLU A 161 18.93 1.04 -16.26
CA GLU A 161 20.35 1.40 -16.12
C GLU A 161 21.00 1.83 -17.45
N GLU A 162 20.52 1.31 -18.58
CA GLU A 162 20.97 1.70 -19.91
C GLU A 162 20.37 3.05 -20.34
N GLN A 163 19.14 3.37 -19.92
CA GLN A 163 18.49 4.66 -20.16
C GLN A 163 19.16 5.78 -19.37
N ASP A 164 19.56 5.49 -18.12
CA ASP A 164 20.25 6.44 -17.23
C ASP A 164 21.72 6.67 -17.61
N ARG A 165 22.25 5.89 -18.55
CA ARG A 165 23.62 6.01 -19.03
C ARG A 165 23.72 7.10 -20.10
N PHE A 166 24.01 8.32 -19.66
CA PHE A 166 24.14 9.55 -20.48
C PHE A 166 25.28 9.58 -21.51
N ASP A 167 25.79 8.44 -21.97
CA ASP A 167 26.90 8.35 -22.94
C ASP A 167 26.50 8.91 -24.35
N ASN A 168 25.21 9.11 -24.61
CA ASN A 168 24.65 9.63 -25.86
C ASN A 168 24.33 11.14 -25.84
N ILE A 169 24.60 11.84 -24.73
CA ILE A 169 24.49 13.30 -24.71
C ILE A 169 25.80 13.87 -25.25
N ASP A 170 25.78 14.42 -26.47
CA ASP A 170 26.88 15.26 -26.94
C ASP A 170 26.76 16.64 -26.26
N PRO A 171 27.64 16.96 -25.28
CA PRO A 171 27.55 18.21 -24.55
C PRO A 171 27.75 19.42 -25.46
N ILE A 172 28.42 19.25 -26.60
CA ILE A 172 28.68 20.31 -27.58
C ILE A 172 27.40 20.60 -28.37
N ALA A 173 26.71 19.56 -28.86
CA ALA A 173 25.44 19.73 -29.59
C ALA A 173 24.34 20.34 -28.70
N ILE A 174 24.28 19.95 -27.42
CA ILE A 174 23.37 20.58 -26.46
C ILE A 174 23.76 22.04 -26.21
N ARG A 175 25.06 22.35 -26.09
CA ARG A 175 25.51 23.73 -25.87
C ARG A 175 25.23 24.61 -27.07
N GLU A 176 25.46 24.14 -28.30
CA GLU A 176 25.12 24.86 -29.53
C GLU A 176 23.61 25.10 -29.64
N ALA A 177 22.78 24.09 -29.37
CA ALA A 177 21.32 24.22 -29.42
C ALA A 177 20.76 25.17 -28.33
N LEU A 178 21.40 25.24 -27.15
CA LEU A 178 21.05 26.17 -26.09
C LEU A 178 21.54 27.59 -26.40
N GLU A 179 22.74 27.75 -26.97
CA GLU A 179 23.27 29.03 -27.42
C GLU A 179 22.41 29.64 -28.55
N GLU A 180 21.91 28.84 -29.49
CA GLU A 180 20.96 29.28 -30.53
C GLU A 180 19.64 29.79 -29.93
N ARG A 181 19.18 29.20 -28.83
CA ARG A 181 17.98 29.61 -28.08
C ARG A 181 18.23 30.72 -27.05
N GLY A 182 19.42 31.32 -27.04
CA GLY A 182 19.75 32.46 -26.18
C GLY A 182 20.18 32.10 -24.75
N ILE A 183 20.47 30.82 -24.46
CA ILE A 183 20.95 30.34 -23.16
C ILE A 183 22.44 30.00 -23.27
N VAL A 184 23.29 30.83 -22.67
CA VAL A 184 24.75 30.66 -22.68
C VAL A 184 25.21 30.34 -21.27
N ASN A 185 25.95 29.24 -21.10
CA ASN A 185 26.47 28.80 -19.78
C ASN A 185 25.40 28.69 -18.69
N GLY A 186 24.18 28.27 -19.06
CA GLY A 186 23.06 28.10 -18.12
C GLY A 186 22.41 29.41 -17.65
N GLN A 187 22.76 30.55 -18.27
CA GLN A 187 22.10 31.83 -18.05
C GLN A 187 21.40 32.28 -19.34
N VAL A 188 20.20 32.83 -19.21
CA VAL A 188 19.48 33.46 -20.33
C VAL A 188 20.24 34.73 -20.70
N ALA A 189 21.05 34.64 -21.74
CA ALA A 189 21.87 35.75 -22.23
C ALA A 189 21.09 36.66 -23.17
N ASP A 190 20.08 36.11 -23.87
CA ASP A 190 19.29 36.81 -24.86
C ASP A 190 17.79 36.44 -24.72
N PRO A 191 17.04 37.12 -23.83
CA PRO A 191 15.65 36.78 -23.53
C PRO A 191 14.73 36.91 -24.74
N GLU A 192 15.02 37.83 -25.66
CA GLU A 192 14.24 38.01 -26.89
C GLU A 192 14.33 36.78 -27.82
N LYS A 193 15.44 36.04 -27.82
CA LYS A 193 15.54 34.80 -28.61
C LYS A 193 14.78 33.64 -28.00
N LEU A 194 14.74 33.58 -26.68
CA LEU A 194 14.02 32.55 -25.93
C LEU A 194 12.50 32.74 -26.07
N ASP A 195 12.03 34.00 -25.99
CA ASP A 195 10.62 34.36 -26.14
C ASP A 195 10.10 34.24 -27.59
N ASN A 196 11.01 34.24 -28.57
CA ASN A 196 10.69 33.97 -29.98
C ASN A 196 10.77 32.47 -30.35
N ASP A 197 11.09 31.58 -29.40
CA ASP A 197 11.07 30.14 -29.65
C ASP A 197 9.62 29.66 -29.90
N PRO A 198 9.34 28.94 -31.02
CA PRO A 198 7.98 28.53 -31.38
C PRO A 198 7.28 27.68 -30.32
N PHE A 199 8.04 26.88 -29.58
CA PHE A 199 7.50 26.04 -28.51
C PHE A 199 7.12 26.89 -27.29
N ILE A 200 7.95 27.87 -26.91
CA ILE A 200 7.64 28.78 -25.81
C ILE A 200 6.40 29.63 -26.12
N GLN A 201 6.27 30.14 -27.35
CA GLN A 201 5.06 30.85 -27.78
C GLN A 201 3.81 29.97 -27.76
N GLN A 202 3.94 28.70 -28.16
CA GLN A 202 2.82 27.75 -28.08
C GLN A 202 2.41 27.49 -26.63
N VAL A 203 3.37 27.27 -25.73
CA VAL A 203 3.09 27.04 -24.29
C VAL A 203 2.44 28.27 -23.65
N MET A 204 2.89 29.48 -23.99
CA MET A 204 2.25 30.71 -23.52
C MET A 204 0.84 30.86 -24.07
N SER A 205 0.63 30.60 -25.36
CA SER A 205 -0.69 30.60 -25.98
C SER A 205 -1.63 29.58 -25.35
N ASP A 206 -1.16 28.36 -25.08
CA ASP A 206 -1.96 27.30 -24.46
C ASP A 206 -2.31 27.68 -23.01
N ALA A 207 -1.38 28.26 -22.26
CA ALA A 207 -1.63 28.77 -20.91
C ALA A 207 -2.65 29.93 -20.90
N GLU A 208 -2.57 30.85 -21.86
CA GLU A 208 -3.56 31.92 -22.03
C GLU A 208 -4.93 31.39 -22.42
N GLN A 209 -5.00 30.36 -23.28
CA GLN A 209 -6.27 29.71 -23.64
C GLN A 209 -6.90 28.97 -22.46
N ILE A 210 -6.09 28.29 -21.63
CA ILE A 210 -6.57 27.63 -20.41
C ILE A 210 -7.10 28.68 -19.42
N ALA A 211 -6.37 29.77 -19.21
CA ALA A 211 -6.80 30.85 -18.32
C ALA A 211 -8.08 31.55 -18.82
N ALA A 212 -8.23 31.74 -20.14
CA ALA A 212 -9.43 32.30 -20.75
C ALA A 212 -10.63 31.35 -20.65
N ALA A 213 -10.43 30.04 -20.84
CA ALA A 213 -11.47 29.03 -20.67
C ALA A 213 -11.95 28.92 -19.22
N GLU A 214 -11.05 29.08 -18.24
CA GLU A 214 -11.38 29.14 -16.82
C GLU A 214 -12.19 30.41 -16.46
N THR A 215 -11.96 31.54 -17.14
CA THR A 215 -12.72 32.78 -16.90
C THR A 215 -14.10 32.79 -17.56
N GLU A 216 -14.28 32.11 -18.69
CA GLU A 216 -15.61 31.96 -19.31
C GLU A 216 -16.49 30.93 -18.58
N GLN A 217 -15.92 29.80 -18.12
CA GLN A 217 -16.67 28.79 -17.34
C GLN A 217 -17.14 29.26 -15.96
N THR A 218 -16.50 30.27 -15.37
CA THR A 218 -16.88 30.83 -14.07
C THR A 218 -17.98 31.90 -14.14
N SER A 219 -18.40 32.31 -15.36
CA SER A 219 -19.34 33.41 -15.55
C SER A 219 -20.82 33.01 -15.63
N GLU A 220 -21.15 31.72 -15.80
CA GLU A 220 -22.54 31.25 -15.96
C GLU A 220 -23.20 30.64 -14.71
N VAL A 221 -22.52 30.58 -13.56
CA VAL A 221 -23.15 30.15 -12.30
C VAL A 221 -23.01 31.25 -11.25
N SER A 222 -24.05 32.08 -11.14
CA SER A 222 -24.17 33.09 -10.09
C SER A 222 -24.48 32.42 -8.75
N ILE A 223 -23.45 31.87 -8.11
CA ILE A 223 -23.49 31.51 -6.69
C ILE A 223 -23.25 32.81 -5.90
N SER A 224 -24.14 33.16 -4.98
CA SER A 224 -23.97 34.35 -4.14
C SER A 224 -22.70 34.24 -3.28
N ASP A 225 -22.04 35.37 -3.03
CA ASP A 225 -20.81 35.47 -2.22
C ASP A 225 -20.92 34.75 -0.86
N GLU A 226 -22.12 34.62 -0.30
CA GLU A 226 -22.42 33.92 0.95
C GLU A 226 -22.29 32.38 0.87
N GLU A 227 -22.51 31.77 -0.29
CA GLU A 227 -22.29 30.32 -0.52
C GLU A 227 -20.83 30.02 -0.87
N TYR A 228 -20.14 30.94 -1.54
CA TYR A 228 -18.71 30.84 -1.83
C TYR A 228 -17.86 30.93 -0.56
N ASP A 229 -18.22 31.81 0.38
CA ASP A 229 -17.57 31.91 1.69
C ASP A 229 -17.88 30.71 2.61
N ALA A 230 -18.98 29.99 2.39
CA ALA A 230 -19.32 28.79 3.16
C ALA A 230 -18.44 27.58 2.82
N VAL A 231 -18.01 27.45 1.55
CA VAL A 231 -17.11 26.38 1.08
C VAL A 231 -15.65 26.69 1.42
N ARG A 232 -15.29 27.97 1.54
CA ARG A 232 -13.94 28.43 1.83
C ARG A 232 -13.71 28.74 3.31
N ARG A 233 -14.32 27.99 4.22
CA ARG A 233 -13.93 28.06 5.63
C ARG A 233 -12.46 27.62 5.73
N PRO A 234 -11.52 28.51 6.09
CA PRO A 234 -10.20 28.04 6.51
C PRO A 234 -10.43 27.01 7.61
N THR A 235 -9.73 25.87 7.56
CA THR A 235 -9.73 24.90 8.67
C THR A 235 -9.50 25.70 9.94
N PRO A 236 -10.44 25.72 10.90
CA PRO A 236 -10.39 26.67 12.00
C PRO A 236 -9.08 26.44 12.76
N GLN A 237 -8.12 27.36 12.69
CA GLN A 237 -6.87 27.17 13.41
C GLN A 237 -7.16 27.24 14.91
N ARG A 238 -7.11 26.10 15.59
CA ARG A 238 -7.22 26.04 17.04
C ARG A 238 -5.91 26.54 17.61
N THR A 239 -5.89 27.78 18.08
CA THR A 239 -4.70 28.43 18.66
C THR A 239 -4.55 28.15 20.16
N SER A 240 -5.54 27.50 20.79
CA SER A 240 -5.47 27.02 22.17
C SER A 240 -6.39 25.81 22.38
N TYR A 241 -5.94 24.86 23.20
CA TYR A 241 -6.62 23.60 23.50
C TYR A 241 -6.81 23.44 25.01
N ASP A 242 -8.01 23.06 25.46
CA ASP A 242 -8.20 22.68 26.86
C ASP A 242 -7.66 21.24 27.05
N PRO A 243 -6.57 21.04 27.82
CA PRO A 243 -5.98 19.71 28.03
C PRO A 243 -6.94 18.69 28.65
N ALA A 244 -8.01 19.13 29.31
CA ALA A 244 -9.03 18.27 29.91
C ALA A 244 -10.11 17.79 28.92
N ALA A 245 -10.21 18.41 27.73
CA ALA A 245 -11.12 17.99 26.68
C ALA A 245 -10.51 16.84 25.85
N PRO A 246 -11.31 16.03 25.14
CA PRO A 246 -10.79 15.13 24.11
C PRO A 246 -10.38 15.89 22.84
N VAL A 247 -9.37 15.37 22.12
CA VAL A 247 -8.81 16.01 20.92
C VAL A 247 -9.81 16.05 19.76
N TYR A 248 -10.53 14.94 19.59
CA TYR A 248 -11.59 14.74 18.61
C TYR A 248 -12.83 14.16 19.32
N ALA A 249 -14.02 14.45 18.79
CA ALA A 249 -15.30 14.09 19.37
C ALA A 249 -16.25 13.46 18.34
N VAL A 250 -17.33 12.83 18.82
CA VAL A 250 -18.41 12.35 17.94
C VAL A 250 -19.06 13.53 17.23
N GLY A 251 -19.24 13.41 15.92
CA GLY A 251 -19.75 14.44 15.02
C GLY A 251 -18.66 15.13 14.20
N ASP A 252 -17.39 15.03 14.61
CA ASP A 252 -16.27 15.65 13.92
C ASP A 252 -16.03 15.04 12.53
N THR A 253 -15.63 15.88 11.58
CA THR A 253 -15.21 15.44 10.24
C THR A 253 -13.70 15.35 10.18
N VAL A 254 -13.22 14.21 9.70
CA VAL A 254 -11.81 13.85 9.56
C VAL A 254 -11.55 13.30 8.16
N TYR A 255 -10.31 13.40 7.71
CA TYR A 255 -9.90 12.98 6.37
C TYR A 255 -8.99 11.75 6.45
N ILE A 256 -9.33 10.67 5.76
CA ILE A 256 -8.61 9.39 5.81
C ILE A 256 -8.54 8.85 4.38
N GLU A 257 -7.33 8.52 3.89
CA GLU A 257 -7.14 7.95 2.54
C GLU A 257 -7.81 8.82 1.46
N ASP A 258 -7.61 10.12 1.55
CA ASP A 258 -8.20 11.17 0.69
C ASP A 258 -9.72 11.43 0.84
N ASP A 259 -10.46 10.54 1.51
CA ASP A 259 -11.91 10.65 1.72
C ASP A 259 -12.28 11.33 3.06
N ALA A 260 -13.44 11.99 3.09
CA ALA A 260 -13.97 12.64 4.29
C ALA A 260 -14.91 11.70 5.06
N TYR A 261 -14.63 11.49 6.35
CA TYR A 261 -15.39 10.66 7.27
C TYR A 261 -15.91 11.48 8.45
N GLN A 262 -17.09 11.13 8.95
CA GLN A 262 -17.62 11.64 10.21
C GLN A 262 -17.41 10.62 11.33
N ILE A 263 -16.91 11.06 12.48
CA ILE A 263 -16.82 10.24 13.69
C ILE A 263 -18.24 10.04 14.23
N THR A 264 -18.70 8.80 14.31
CA THR A 264 -20.06 8.46 14.77
C THR A 264 -20.08 7.83 16.16
N GLU A 265 -19.01 7.12 16.52
CA GLU A 265 -18.87 6.53 17.84
C GLU A 265 -17.40 6.53 18.28
N LEU A 266 -17.16 6.82 19.55
CA LEU A 266 -15.86 6.74 20.21
C LEU A 266 -15.95 5.77 21.38
N ARG A 267 -15.20 4.66 21.29
CA ARG A 267 -15.00 3.69 22.37
C ARG A 267 -13.57 3.78 22.90
N ASP A 268 -13.28 3.03 23.97
CA ASP A 268 -11.94 3.05 24.59
C ASP A 268 -10.83 2.61 23.62
N ASP A 269 -11.11 1.65 22.73
CA ASP A 269 -10.15 1.04 21.81
C ASP A 269 -10.50 1.19 20.32
N THR A 270 -11.70 1.67 19.98
CA THR A 270 -12.26 1.64 18.62
C THR A 270 -12.99 2.94 18.29
N VAL A 271 -12.86 3.39 17.04
CA VAL A 271 -13.52 4.58 16.48
C VAL A 271 -14.37 4.15 15.29
N GLN A 272 -15.64 4.51 15.30
CA GLN A 272 -16.56 4.25 14.18
C GLN A 272 -16.72 5.47 13.31
N LEU A 273 -16.51 5.29 12.01
CA LEU A 273 -16.42 6.32 10.99
C LEU A 273 -17.50 6.10 9.94
N LEU A 274 -18.09 7.19 9.47
CA LEU A 274 -19.09 7.18 8.42
C LEU A 274 -18.60 8.00 7.22
N PRO A 275 -18.45 7.42 6.02
CA PRO A 275 -18.12 8.17 4.82
C PRO A 275 -19.15 9.28 4.56
N THR A 276 -18.67 10.49 4.28
CA THR A 276 -19.52 11.61 3.90
C THR A 276 -19.65 11.67 2.37
N GLY A 277 -20.83 12.05 1.86
CA GLY A 277 -21.08 12.18 0.41
C GLY A 277 -21.59 10.91 -0.31
N MET A 278 -21.81 9.79 0.39
CA MET A 278 -22.43 8.59 -0.18
C MET A 278 -23.93 8.49 0.16
N VAL A 279 -24.74 7.99 -0.77
CA VAL A 279 -26.20 7.80 -0.57
C VAL A 279 -26.51 6.66 0.42
N TYR A 280 -25.64 5.64 0.46
CA TYR A 280 -25.73 4.51 1.39
C TYR A 280 -24.36 4.24 2.02
N PRO A 281 -23.94 5.06 2.99
CA PRO A 281 -22.62 4.93 3.60
C PRO A 281 -22.55 3.67 4.49
N ILE A 282 -21.45 2.92 4.35
CA ILE A 282 -21.13 1.77 5.20
C ILE A 282 -20.20 2.25 6.32
N TYR A 283 -20.47 1.87 7.57
CA TYR A 283 -19.61 2.21 8.70
C TYR A 283 -18.26 1.51 8.60
N ARG A 284 -17.18 2.27 8.81
CA ARG A 284 -15.81 1.78 8.95
C ARG A 284 -15.45 1.82 10.43
N ALA A 285 -14.98 0.71 11.00
CA ALA A 285 -14.48 0.67 12.37
C ALA A 285 -12.96 0.55 12.33
N GLU A 286 -12.27 1.45 13.04
CA GLU A 286 -10.82 1.45 13.15
C GLU A 286 -10.41 1.34 14.61
N ARG A 287 -9.31 0.63 14.90
CA ARG A 287 -8.71 0.69 16.23
C ARG A 287 -8.23 2.12 16.48
N LYS A 288 -8.44 2.65 17.68
CA LYS A 288 -8.12 4.04 18.05
C LYS A 288 -6.68 4.43 17.72
N GLU A 289 -5.73 3.52 17.96
CA GLU A 289 -4.33 3.72 17.58
C GLU A 289 -4.13 3.83 16.07
N GLN A 290 -4.73 2.92 15.29
CA GLN A 290 -4.64 2.94 13.83
C GLN A 290 -5.29 4.21 13.27
N PHE A 291 -6.45 4.59 13.83
CA PHE A 291 -7.16 5.83 13.49
C PHE A 291 -6.27 7.06 13.70
N GLU A 292 -5.58 7.17 14.84
CA GLU A 292 -4.68 8.27 15.13
C GLU A 292 -3.43 8.31 14.25
N GLN A 293 -2.98 7.15 13.73
CA GLN A 293 -1.93 7.11 12.70
C GLN A 293 -2.45 7.61 11.35
N LEU A 294 -3.66 7.20 10.97
CA LEU A 294 -4.32 7.67 9.76
C LEU A 294 -4.59 9.18 9.80
N LEU A 295 -4.96 9.72 10.96
CA LEU A 295 -5.10 11.17 11.14
C LEU A 295 -3.79 11.91 10.85
N ARG A 296 -2.65 11.37 11.28
CA ARG A 296 -1.32 11.97 11.05
C ARG A 296 -0.87 11.88 9.59
N ALA A 297 -1.37 10.90 8.83
CA ALA A 297 -1.01 10.72 7.43
C ALA A 297 -1.59 11.83 6.52
N ASP A 298 -2.76 12.38 6.86
CA ASP A 298 -3.41 13.43 6.09
C ASP A 298 -3.23 14.82 6.72
N ARG A 299 -2.63 15.75 5.97
CA ARG A 299 -2.35 17.12 6.42
C ARG A 299 -3.61 17.94 6.71
N ARG A 300 -4.76 17.58 6.15
CA ARG A 300 -6.05 18.27 6.38
C ARG A 300 -6.53 18.10 7.82
N ASN A 301 -6.04 17.07 8.53
CA ASN A 301 -6.32 16.84 9.94
C ASN A 301 -5.41 17.62 10.90
N ALA A 302 -4.65 18.62 10.40
CA ALA A 302 -3.80 19.48 11.21
C ALA A 302 -4.50 20.03 12.46
N TYR A 303 -5.81 20.29 12.37
CA TYR A 303 -6.66 20.70 13.49
C TYR A 303 -6.54 19.79 14.72
N TYR A 304 -6.50 18.47 14.50
CA TYR A 304 -6.44 17.47 15.56
C TYR A 304 -4.99 17.10 15.88
N THR A 305 -4.14 16.92 14.85
CA THR A 305 -2.77 16.42 15.01
C THR A 305 -1.86 17.41 15.75
N GLU A 306 -2.16 18.71 15.71
CA GLU A 306 -1.50 19.75 16.50
C GLU A 306 -1.61 19.56 18.03
N PHE A 307 -2.59 18.78 18.50
CA PHE A 307 -2.83 18.54 19.93
C PHE A 307 -2.85 17.06 20.32
N LEU A 308 -2.67 16.17 19.34
CA LEU A 308 -2.74 14.74 19.56
C LEU A 308 -1.48 14.22 20.28
N PRO A 309 -1.61 13.55 21.45
CA PRO A 309 -0.46 12.97 22.15
C PRO A 309 0.03 11.68 21.50
N ILE A 310 1.28 11.29 21.80
CA ILE A 310 1.81 9.95 21.53
C ILE A 310 1.76 9.15 22.83
N ASP A 311 1.40 7.86 22.75
CA ASP A 311 1.48 6.93 23.87
C ASP A 311 2.95 6.76 24.31
N PRO A 312 3.34 7.17 25.53
CA PRO A 312 4.73 7.08 25.97
C PRO A 312 5.23 5.64 26.05
N ASP A 313 4.38 4.64 26.29
CA ASP A 313 4.81 3.24 26.41
C ASP A 313 5.15 2.59 25.06
N LYS A 314 4.74 3.23 23.96
CA LYS A 314 5.06 2.83 22.60
C LYS A 314 6.20 3.65 21.99
N ALA A 315 6.60 4.73 22.65
CA ALA A 315 7.72 5.55 22.24
C ALA A 315 9.07 4.85 22.55
N ASN A 316 10.14 5.33 21.92
CA ASN A 316 11.47 4.82 22.19
C ASN A 316 11.85 5.07 23.67
N GLN A 317 12.22 4.01 24.40
CA GLN A 317 12.59 4.10 25.82
C GLN A 317 13.77 5.04 26.04
N ASP A 318 14.83 4.89 25.25
CA ASP A 318 16.07 5.68 25.38
C ASP A 318 15.80 7.19 25.20
N LEU A 319 14.87 7.55 24.31
CA LEU A 319 14.39 8.94 24.16
C LEU A 319 13.65 9.42 25.41
N ARG A 320 12.78 8.60 26.00
CA ARG A 320 12.06 8.98 27.24
C ARG A 320 13.02 9.21 28.38
N ASP A 321 14.01 8.34 28.55
CA ASP A 321 15.04 8.45 29.57
C ASP A 321 15.88 9.71 29.34
N ALA A 322 16.29 9.98 28.10
CA ALA A 322 17.05 11.18 27.73
C ALA A 322 16.25 12.46 28.00
N LEU A 323 14.94 12.50 27.72
CA LEU A 323 14.09 13.65 28.03
C LEU A 323 13.86 13.85 29.53
N SER A 324 13.72 12.75 30.27
CA SER A 324 13.35 12.79 31.69
C SER A 324 14.54 13.08 32.60
N HIS A 325 15.72 12.53 32.27
CA HIS A 325 16.88 12.54 33.16
C HIS A 325 18.11 13.24 32.59
N GLY A 326 18.15 13.46 31.27
CA GLY A 326 19.27 14.11 30.59
C GLY A 326 18.97 15.56 30.22
N LEU A 327 18.26 15.74 29.10
CA LEU A 327 18.12 17.02 28.41
C LEU A 327 17.42 18.11 29.23
N MET A 328 16.41 17.75 30.04
CA MET A 328 15.54 18.73 30.70
C MET A 328 15.75 18.74 32.21
N ASP A 329 16.11 19.89 32.76
CA ASP A 329 16.16 20.08 34.21
C ASP A 329 14.76 20.34 34.80
N GLU A 330 14.66 20.41 36.12
CA GLU A 330 13.39 20.65 36.82
C GLU A 330 12.76 22.03 36.51
N ALA A 331 13.54 23.02 36.07
CA ALA A 331 13.01 24.32 35.66
C ALA A 331 12.41 24.25 34.25
N ASP A 332 13.06 23.54 33.34
CA ASP A 332 12.61 23.30 31.98
C ASP A 332 11.34 22.44 31.94
N LYS A 333 11.30 21.38 32.75
CA LYS A 333 10.08 20.56 32.92
C LYS A 333 8.89 21.41 33.37
N LYS A 334 9.09 22.34 34.32
CA LYS A 334 8.05 23.28 34.76
C LYS A 334 7.61 24.26 33.68
N GLN A 335 8.52 24.71 32.82
CA GLN A 335 8.17 25.56 31.69
C GLN A 335 7.34 24.81 30.65
N VAL A 336 7.77 23.60 30.25
CA VAL A 336 7.01 22.75 29.32
C VAL A 336 5.64 22.38 29.89
N PHE A 337 5.58 22.09 31.18
CA PHE A 337 4.32 21.89 31.90
C PHE A 337 3.40 23.10 31.80
N THR A 338 3.91 24.31 31.98
CA THR A 338 3.13 25.55 31.86
C THR A 338 2.62 25.75 30.42
N LEU A 339 3.44 25.42 29.41
CA LEU A 339 3.03 25.47 28.01
C LEU A 339 1.91 24.46 27.71
N LEU A 340 2.05 23.23 28.18
CA LEU A 340 1.05 22.16 28.03
C LEU A 340 -0.26 22.52 28.75
N GLN A 341 -0.18 23.01 29.99
CA GLN A 341 -1.33 23.43 30.78
C GLN A 341 -2.06 24.62 30.15
N SER A 342 -1.34 25.57 29.56
CA SER A 342 -1.93 26.72 28.86
C SER A 342 -2.54 26.37 27.50
N GLY A 343 -2.49 25.09 27.09
CA GLY A 343 -3.14 24.62 25.87
C GLY A 343 -2.38 24.93 24.60
N ARG A 344 -1.06 25.14 24.69
CA ARG A 344 -0.19 25.39 23.53
C ARG A 344 -0.14 24.19 22.61
N SER A 345 0.04 24.41 21.31
CA SER A 345 0.10 23.34 20.31
C SER A 345 1.43 22.59 20.34
N ASN A 346 1.46 21.40 19.74
CA ASN A 346 2.69 20.62 19.59
C ASN A 346 3.75 21.39 18.79
N SER A 347 3.33 22.15 17.76
CA SER A 347 4.23 23.04 17.01
C SER A 347 4.84 24.15 17.87
N GLU A 348 4.07 24.74 18.80
CA GLU A 348 4.61 25.75 19.73
C GLU A 348 5.60 25.15 20.74
N ILE A 349 5.37 23.92 21.20
CA ILE A 349 6.28 23.21 22.11
C ILE A 349 7.57 22.82 21.36
N ALA A 350 7.46 22.29 20.15
CA ALA A 350 8.59 21.99 19.29
C ALA A 350 9.45 23.24 19.03
N TYR A 351 8.80 24.39 18.80
CA TYR A 351 9.46 25.67 18.65
C TYR A 351 10.21 26.10 19.92
N TRP A 352 9.60 25.93 21.10
CA TRP A 352 10.26 26.21 22.38
C TRP A 352 11.52 25.34 22.57
N LEU A 353 11.43 24.03 22.29
CA LEU A 353 12.56 23.10 22.35
C LEU A 353 13.70 23.53 21.42
N SER A 354 13.38 23.90 20.17
CA SER A 354 14.37 24.34 19.19
C SER A 354 15.18 25.58 19.62
N ARG A 355 14.56 26.45 20.45
CA ARG A 355 15.19 27.69 20.93
C ARG A 355 16.01 27.49 22.19
N ASN A 356 15.57 26.62 23.10
CA ASN A 356 16.27 26.39 24.37
C ASN A 356 17.40 25.39 24.23
N TYR A 357 17.29 24.45 23.30
CA TYR A 357 18.29 23.41 23.06
C TYR A 357 18.90 23.49 21.64
N PRO A 358 19.56 24.61 21.26
CA PRO A 358 20.09 24.76 19.91
C PRO A 358 21.38 23.97 19.67
N ARG A 359 22.16 23.67 20.72
CA ARG A 359 23.46 22.97 20.64
C ARG A 359 23.98 22.48 22.00
N GLU A 360 23.26 21.58 22.63
CA GLU A 360 23.75 20.86 23.81
C GLU A 360 24.38 19.54 23.41
N ILE A 361 25.41 19.13 24.17
CA ILE A 361 26.10 17.86 24.01
C ILE A 361 26.44 17.37 25.41
N GLU A 362 25.87 16.25 25.81
CA GLU A 362 26.09 15.67 27.14
C GLU A 362 25.89 14.15 27.11
N THR A 363 26.40 13.48 28.14
CA THR A 363 26.35 12.03 28.31
C THR A 363 25.49 11.72 29.52
N LEU A 364 24.50 10.84 29.36
CA LEU A 364 23.69 10.32 30.48
C LEU A 364 23.77 8.80 30.59
N ASN A 365 23.44 8.28 31.76
CA ASN A 365 23.20 6.86 31.95
C ASN A 365 21.69 6.62 31.85
N LEU A 366 21.28 5.73 30.94
CA LEU A 366 19.89 5.32 30.75
C LEU A 366 19.42 4.42 31.90
N GLU A 367 18.11 4.28 32.08
CA GLU A 367 17.56 3.39 33.11
C GLU A 367 17.86 1.91 32.83
N THR A 368 18.13 1.58 31.56
CA THR A 368 18.57 0.25 31.13
C THR A 368 19.97 -0.11 31.65
N GLY A 369 20.74 0.87 32.12
CA GLY A 369 22.15 0.72 32.51
C GLY A 369 23.16 0.98 31.38
N ASP A 370 22.67 1.33 30.18
CA ASP A 370 23.47 1.74 29.03
C ASP A 370 23.88 3.23 29.13
N ILE A 371 24.89 3.63 28.36
CA ILE A 371 25.39 5.01 28.33
C ILE A 371 24.91 5.67 27.03
N ALA A 372 24.37 6.88 27.08
CA ALA A 372 23.92 7.59 25.91
C ALA A 372 24.51 9.00 25.82
N ASP A 373 25.11 9.32 24.67
CA ASP A 373 25.51 10.67 24.31
C ASP A 373 24.37 11.31 23.52
N TYR A 374 23.81 12.42 24.01
CA TYR A 374 22.85 13.20 23.23
C TYR A 374 23.47 14.48 22.71
N ARG A 375 23.01 14.88 21.53
CA ARG A 375 23.37 16.13 20.88
C ARG A 375 22.13 16.81 20.32
N THR A 376 21.86 18.03 20.76
CA THR A 376 20.72 18.81 20.25
C THR A 376 21.11 19.76 19.13
N THR A 377 20.13 20.06 18.29
CA THR A 377 20.19 21.01 17.18
C THR A 377 18.90 21.82 17.16
N THR A 378 18.85 22.87 16.34
CA THR A 378 17.61 23.63 16.12
C THR A 378 16.49 22.82 15.46
N GLN A 379 16.77 21.65 14.90
CA GLN A 379 15.78 20.81 14.20
C GLN A 379 15.34 19.58 15.03
N GLY A 380 16.17 19.12 15.95
CA GLY A 380 15.91 17.91 16.74
C GLY A 380 17.09 17.52 17.61
N MET A 381 17.04 16.32 18.19
CA MET A 381 18.13 15.72 18.94
C MET A 381 18.64 14.44 18.28
N GLU A 382 19.93 14.21 18.40
CA GLU A 382 20.61 12.96 18.08
C GLU A 382 20.98 12.25 19.39
N LEU A 383 20.75 10.95 19.47
CA LEU A 383 21.05 10.11 20.63
C LEU A 383 21.92 8.93 20.18
N GLU A 384 23.16 8.89 20.64
CA GLU A 384 24.10 7.78 20.44
C GLU A 384 24.13 6.90 21.69
N VAL A 385 23.50 5.73 21.61
CA VAL A 385 23.42 4.76 22.71
C VAL A 385 24.56 3.76 22.60
N MET A 386 25.23 3.51 23.71
CA MET A 386 26.40 2.64 23.87
C MET A 386 26.16 1.68 25.04
N ASP A 387 26.74 0.48 24.97
CA ASP A 387 26.74 -0.42 26.13
C ASP A 387 27.71 0.07 27.22
N ALA A 388 27.70 -0.62 28.36
CA ALA A 388 28.57 -0.32 29.50
C ALA A 388 30.08 -0.40 29.19
N GLU A 389 30.47 -0.97 28.04
CA GLU A 389 31.85 -1.01 27.55
C GLU A 389 32.13 0.06 26.47
N GLU A 390 31.29 1.09 26.38
CA GLU A 390 31.35 2.20 25.39
C GLU A 390 31.27 1.74 23.94
N LYS A 391 30.69 0.56 23.70
CA LYS A 391 30.46 0.09 22.34
C LYS A 391 29.11 0.58 21.85
N ARG A 392 29.15 1.36 20.78
CA ARG A 392 27.97 1.87 20.07
C ARG A 392 26.95 0.77 19.74
N LEU A 393 25.73 0.95 20.25
CA LEU A 393 24.55 0.13 20.00
C LEU A 393 23.65 0.74 18.92
N ALA A 394 23.35 2.03 19.00
CA ALA A 394 22.46 2.74 18.08
C ALA A 394 22.81 4.23 17.96
N VAL A 395 22.45 4.84 16.82
CA VAL A 395 22.45 6.29 16.62
C VAL A 395 21.06 6.65 16.11
N LEU A 396 20.31 7.41 16.92
CA LEU A 396 18.92 7.76 16.66
C LEU A 396 18.81 9.27 16.49
N TYR A 397 17.92 9.72 15.60
CA TYR A 397 17.63 11.13 15.40
C TYR A 397 16.14 11.36 15.54
N PHE A 398 15.76 12.32 16.39
CA PHE A 398 14.37 12.65 16.69
C PHE A 398 14.14 14.13 16.43
N ARG A 399 13.10 14.43 15.64
CA ARG A 399 12.77 15.82 15.35
C ARG A 399 11.94 16.43 16.48
N TRP A 400 12.03 17.75 16.67
CA TRP A 400 11.25 18.41 17.73
C TRP A 400 9.73 18.27 17.55
N ASP A 401 9.24 18.12 16.31
CA ASP A 401 7.83 17.84 16.00
C ASP A 401 7.38 16.42 16.38
N GLU A 402 8.31 15.47 16.55
CA GLU A 402 8.02 14.12 17.05
C GLU A 402 8.12 14.04 18.58
N VAL A 403 9.01 14.86 19.16
CA VAL A 403 9.22 14.95 20.61
C VAL A 403 8.06 15.68 21.32
N ALA A 404 7.51 16.74 20.73
CA ALA A 404 6.45 17.52 21.37
C ALA A 404 5.16 16.71 21.67
N PRO A 405 4.63 15.87 20.75
CA PRO A 405 3.53 14.95 21.05
C PRO A 405 3.85 13.93 22.16
N LEU A 406 5.10 13.48 22.25
CA LEU A 406 5.55 12.57 23.32
C LEU A 406 5.52 13.26 24.69
N LEU A 407 6.05 14.48 24.79
CA LEU A 407 5.98 15.29 26.02
C LEU A 407 4.53 15.54 26.45
N ARG A 408 3.61 15.76 25.50
CA ARG A 408 2.17 15.85 25.80
C ARG A 408 1.61 14.54 26.34
N GLY A 409 2.02 13.40 25.79
CA GLY A 409 1.63 12.08 26.29
C GLY A 409 2.13 11.79 27.71
N MET A 410 3.39 12.16 27.99
CA MET A 410 3.98 12.05 29.33
C MET A 410 3.24 12.95 30.34
N TYR A 411 2.88 14.17 29.94
CA TYR A 411 2.05 15.06 30.75
C TYR A 411 0.66 14.49 31.03
N ALA A 412 -0.02 13.95 30.01
CA ALA A 412 -1.34 13.36 30.15
C ALA A 412 -1.36 12.17 31.13
N ARG A 413 -0.26 11.41 31.22
CA ARG A 413 -0.07 10.29 32.15
C ARG A 413 0.64 10.65 33.46
N GLN A 414 1.03 11.91 33.64
CA GLN A 414 1.76 12.39 34.82
C GLN A 414 3.07 11.63 35.09
N LEU A 415 3.79 11.25 34.03
CA LEU A 415 5.08 10.54 34.13
C LEU A 415 6.25 11.49 34.37
N ASP A 416 7.29 11.02 35.04
CA ASP A 416 8.65 11.59 35.08
C ASP A 416 8.77 13.08 35.47
N GLY A 417 7.85 13.55 36.33
CA GLY A 417 7.83 14.92 36.85
C GLY A 417 6.95 15.89 36.06
N PHE A 418 6.24 15.44 35.02
CA PHE A 418 5.34 16.26 34.20
C PHE A 418 3.88 16.34 34.75
N GLY A 419 3.64 16.09 36.04
CA GLY A 419 2.30 16.02 36.65
C GLY A 419 1.84 17.25 37.47
N GLN A 420 0.51 17.48 37.53
CA GLN A 420 -0.14 18.39 38.49
C GLN A 420 -0.36 17.68 39.84
N GLU A 421 -0.06 18.34 40.97
CA GLU A 421 -0.85 18.16 42.19
C GLU A 421 -2.24 18.79 41.94
N GLN A 422 -3.17 18.05 41.35
CA GLN A 422 -4.57 18.48 41.36
C GLN A 422 -5.12 18.28 42.78
N PRO A 423 -5.79 19.28 43.38
CA PRO A 423 -6.57 19.05 44.59
C PRO A 423 -7.69 18.08 44.21
N GLN A 424 -7.62 16.86 44.71
CA GLN A 424 -8.74 15.93 44.61
C GLN A 424 -9.99 16.65 45.14
N PRO A 425 -11.15 16.56 44.47
CA PRO A 425 -12.40 16.83 45.16
C PRO A 425 -12.40 15.90 46.37
N SER A 426 -12.60 16.47 47.54
CA SER A 426 -12.59 15.77 48.82
C SER A 426 -13.64 14.66 48.78
N ALA A 427 -13.25 13.47 48.33
CA ALA A 427 -13.96 12.25 48.68
C ALA A 427 -13.68 12.08 50.16
N GLU A 428 -14.69 12.37 50.99
CA GLU A 428 -14.67 12.03 52.39
C GLU A 428 -14.17 10.59 52.54
N SER A 429 -13.11 10.42 53.33
CA SER A 429 -12.62 9.09 53.68
C SER A 429 -13.79 8.31 54.31
N PRO A 430 -14.05 7.06 53.91
CA PRO A 430 -15.10 6.27 54.56
C PRO A 430 -14.79 6.16 56.04
N ALA A 431 -15.77 6.46 56.89
CA ALA A 431 -15.64 6.35 58.33
C ALA A 431 -15.50 4.87 58.71
N PHE A 432 -14.30 4.44 59.08
CA PHE A 432 -14.08 3.11 59.63
C PHE A 432 -14.58 3.06 61.08
N HIS A 433 -15.41 2.08 61.41
CA HIS A 433 -15.76 1.77 62.80
C HIS A 433 -15.26 0.34 63.12
N SER A 434 -14.38 0.23 64.12
CA SER A 434 -13.87 -1.04 64.63
C SER A 434 -14.60 -1.45 65.91
N GLU A 435 -14.92 -2.73 66.05
CA GLU A 435 -15.47 -3.33 67.27
C GLU A 435 -14.56 -4.47 67.75
N THR A 436 -14.11 -4.41 69.00
CA THR A 436 -13.23 -5.43 69.59
C THR A 436 -14.01 -6.71 69.91
N VAL A 437 -13.66 -7.83 69.25
CA VAL A 437 -14.39 -9.11 69.35
C VAL A 437 -13.77 -10.04 70.40
N ALA A 438 -12.45 -10.02 70.57
CA ALA A 438 -11.77 -10.82 71.59
C ALA A 438 -10.42 -10.22 71.99
N VAL A 439 -10.04 -10.36 73.26
CA VAL A 439 -8.73 -9.99 73.78
C VAL A 439 -8.09 -11.21 74.43
N TYR A 440 -6.92 -11.61 73.93
CA TYR A 440 -6.13 -12.69 74.48
C TYR A 440 -4.94 -12.12 75.26
N PRO A 441 -4.91 -12.26 76.59
CA PRO A 441 -3.83 -11.71 77.41
C PRO A 441 -2.50 -12.41 77.10
N GLY A 442 -1.46 -11.64 76.77
CA GLY A 442 -0.15 -12.13 76.39
C GLY A 442 0.52 -12.95 77.48
N ASP A 443 0.32 -12.58 78.75
CA ASP A 443 0.88 -13.25 79.92
C ASP A 443 0.44 -14.72 80.05
N LYS A 444 -0.78 -15.06 79.62
CA LYS A 444 -1.31 -16.43 79.68
C LYS A 444 -0.82 -17.32 78.54
N ASN A 445 -0.31 -16.71 77.47
CA ASN A 445 0.11 -17.37 76.24
C ASN A 445 1.61 -17.19 75.93
N HIS A 446 2.39 -16.63 76.87
CA HIS A 446 3.81 -16.29 76.73
C HIS A 446 4.11 -15.32 75.57
N LEU A 447 3.19 -14.40 75.28
CA LEU A 447 3.38 -13.33 74.31
C LEU A 447 3.67 -12.01 75.03
N PRO A 448 4.57 -11.16 74.51
CA PRO A 448 4.96 -9.90 75.15
C PRO A 448 3.89 -8.79 75.04
N TYR A 449 2.77 -9.07 74.41
CA TYR A 449 1.64 -8.14 74.23
C TYR A 449 0.33 -8.93 74.15
N ASP A 450 -0.75 -8.28 74.59
CA ASP A 450 -2.10 -8.80 74.43
C ASP A 450 -2.50 -8.78 72.96
N VAL A 451 -3.07 -9.88 72.49
CA VAL A 451 -3.56 -9.98 71.11
C VAL A 451 -5.04 -9.61 71.11
N VAL A 452 -5.34 -8.44 70.55
CA VAL A 452 -6.70 -7.93 70.37
C VAL A 452 -7.16 -8.24 68.95
N VAL A 453 -8.30 -8.92 68.83
CA VAL A 453 -8.94 -9.23 67.54
C VAL A 453 -10.12 -8.28 67.37
N GLU A 454 -10.03 -7.36 66.41
CA GLU A 454 -11.09 -6.42 66.04
C GLU A 454 -11.79 -6.86 64.76
N ARG A 455 -13.11 -6.67 64.68
CA ARG A 455 -13.88 -6.74 63.43
C ARG A 455 -14.02 -5.33 62.88
N LEU A 456 -13.56 -5.12 61.66
CA LEU A 456 -13.76 -3.90 60.90
C LEU A 456 -15.06 -4.02 60.11
N HIS A 457 -15.99 -3.07 60.30
CA HIS A 457 -17.17 -2.95 59.45
C HIS A 457 -16.86 -1.96 58.32
N ILE A 458 -16.99 -2.43 57.08
CA ILE A 458 -16.93 -1.62 55.86
C ILE A 458 -18.35 -1.66 55.29
N GLU A 459 -19.02 -0.52 55.17
CA GLU A 459 -20.27 -0.45 54.40
C GLU A 459 -19.91 -0.50 52.91
N GLU A 460 -19.65 -1.71 52.42
CA GLU A 460 -19.51 -2.01 51.01
C GLU A 460 -20.91 -2.30 50.44
N PRO A 461 -21.40 -1.59 49.42
CA PRO A 461 -22.63 -1.97 48.76
C PRO A 461 -22.45 -3.35 48.11
N GLU A 462 -23.35 -4.27 48.45
CA GLU A 462 -23.28 -5.70 48.13
C GLU A 462 -23.03 -5.95 46.63
N PRO A 463 -21.88 -6.53 46.23
CA PRO A 463 -21.69 -6.97 44.86
C PRO A 463 -22.58 -8.21 44.61
N PRO A 464 -23.30 -8.28 43.48
CA PRO A 464 -24.06 -9.48 43.14
C PRO A 464 -23.10 -10.69 43.03
N ALA A 465 -23.55 -11.83 43.56
CA ALA A 465 -22.75 -13.05 43.68
C ALA A 465 -22.10 -13.48 42.34
N PRO A 466 -20.86 -14.02 42.37
CA PRO A 466 -20.18 -14.44 41.17
C PRO A 466 -20.83 -15.71 40.62
N VAL A 467 -21.52 -15.57 39.48
CA VAL A 467 -21.91 -16.71 38.66
C VAL A 467 -20.66 -17.19 37.94
N THR A 468 -20.18 -18.36 38.33
CA THR A 468 -19.14 -19.09 37.60
C THR A 468 -19.77 -19.70 36.36
N GLU A 469 -19.79 -18.95 35.26
CA GLU A 469 -19.97 -19.51 33.93
C GLU A 469 -18.59 -19.76 33.28
N PRO A 470 -18.43 -20.86 32.53
CA PRO A 470 -17.16 -21.16 31.86
C PRO A 470 -16.83 -20.02 30.88
N GLU A 471 -15.54 -19.70 30.71
CA GLU A 471 -15.08 -18.70 29.75
C GLU A 471 -15.65 -19.02 28.36
N LYS A 472 -16.65 -18.23 27.98
CA LYS A 472 -17.28 -18.23 26.67
C LYS A 472 -16.33 -17.55 25.69
N THR A 473 -16.17 -18.14 24.51
CA THR A 473 -15.27 -17.66 23.46
C THR A 473 -15.71 -16.29 22.91
N PHE A 474 -14.79 -15.54 22.30
CA PHE A 474 -15.00 -14.19 21.75
C PHE A 474 -16.27 -14.02 20.89
N GLU A 475 -16.73 -15.07 20.21
CA GLU A 475 -17.96 -15.09 19.40
C GLU A 475 -19.25 -15.13 20.25
N GLU A 476 -19.21 -15.65 21.49
CA GLU A 476 -20.38 -15.74 22.37
C GLU A 476 -20.66 -14.44 23.15
N VAL A 477 -19.64 -13.58 23.35
CA VAL A 477 -19.79 -12.29 24.08
C VAL A 477 -20.52 -11.24 23.23
N PHE A 478 -20.38 -11.29 21.90
CA PHE A 478 -21.10 -10.43 20.96
C PHE A 478 -22.60 -10.76 20.85
N ASP A 479 -23.01 -11.95 21.28
CA ASP A 479 -24.37 -12.48 21.14
C ASP A 479 -25.28 -12.24 22.37
N GLU A 480 -24.84 -11.47 23.39
CA GLU A 480 -25.62 -11.25 24.63
C GLU A 480 -26.09 -9.79 24.88
N HIS A 481 -25.65 -8.81 24.07
CA HIS A 481 -25.96 -7.39 24.30
C HIS A 481 -27.09 -6.87 23.41
N SER A 482 -28.14 -6.33 24.01
CA SER A 482 -29.29 -5.83 23.25
C SER A 482 -28.93 -4.62 22.38
N VAL A 483 -29.24 -4.68 21.08
CA VAL A 483 -28.95 -3.64 20.09
C VAL A 483 -30.26 -3.06 19.57
N SER A 484 -30.38 -1.74 19.52
CA SER A 484 -31.53 -1.06 18.92
C SER A 484 -31.20 -0.57 17.52
N ILE A 485 -31.97 -1.03 16.52
CA ILE A 485 -31.84 -0.60 15.13
C ILE A 485 -33.20 -0.16 14.59
N GLN A 486 -33.20 0.64 13.54
CA GLN A 486 -34.42 1.05 12.86
C GLN A 486 -34.79 0.00 11.80
N VAL A 487 -35.98 -0.61 11.93
CA VAL A 487 -36.51 -1.61 10.99
C VAL A 487 -37.87 -1.15 10.48
N ASN A 488 -38.05 -1.02 9.17
CA ASN A 488 -39.20 -0.41 8.50
C ASN A 488 -39.56 0.99 9.02
N GLY A 489 -38.56 1.79 9.38
CA GLY A 489 -38.74 3.16 9.87
C GLY A 489 -39.09 3.30 11.35
N GLN A 490 -39.21 2.20 12.11
CA GLN A 490 -39.46 2.23 13.55
C GLN A 490 -38.28 1.66 14.34
N TRP A 491 -37.95 2.28 15.47
CA TRP A 491 -36.91 1.78 16.39
C TRP A 491 -37.38 0.49 17.05
N GLN A 492 -36.58 -0.57 16.91
CA GLN A 492 -36.81 -1.86 17.55
C GLN A 492 -35.54 -2.30 18.28
N THR A 493 -35.70 -2.81 19.49
CA THR A 493 -34.61 -3.33 20.32
C THR A 493 -34.57 -4.84 20.21
N PHE A 494 -33.42 -5.36 19.79
CA PHE A 494 -33.15 -6.79 19.62
C PHE A 494 -32.25 -7.28 20.74
N PRO A 495 -32.36 -8.56 21.15
CA PRO A 495 -31.61 -9.11 22.27
C PRO A 495 -30.11 -9.21 22.01
N ASN A 496 -29.69 -9.27 20.74
CA ASN A 496 -28.28 -9.28 20.34
C ASN A 496 -28.03 -8.73 18.94
N ALA A 497 -26.75 -8.47 18.62
CA ALA A 497 -26.31 -7.91 17.34
C ALA A 497 -26.70 -8.80 16.15
N LYS A 498 -26.60 -10.12 16.31
CA LYS A 498 -26.98 -11.09 15.29
C LYS A 498 -28.47 -11.06 14.96
N ALA A 499 -29.34 -10.94 15.96
CA ALA A 499 -30.79 -10.80 15.76
C ALA A 499 -31.15 -9.46 15.11
N ALA A 500 -30.42 -8.38 15.44
CA ALA A 500 -30.57 -7.09 14.77
C ALA A 500 -30.13 -7.18 13.30
N GLU A 501 -28.99 -7.82 13.02
CA GLU A 501 -28.48 -8.04 11.67
C GLU A 501 -29.43 -8.91 10.85
N GLU A 502 -29.95 -9.99 11.43
CA GLU A 502 -30.91 -10.88 10.77
C GLU A 502 -32.24 -10.17 10.47
N ALA A 503 -32.72 -9.31 11.37
CA ALA A 503 -33.91 -8.48 11.13
C ALA A 503 -33.69 -7.43 10.03
N SER A 504 -32.53 -6.76 10.02
CA SER A 504 -32.12 -5.84 8.95
C SER A 504 -32.00 -6.55 7.61
N TYR A 505 -31.41 -7.75 7.61
CA TYR A 505 -31.23 -8.57 6.42
C TYR A 505 -32.56 -9.14 5.88
N GLU A 506 -33.49 -9.52 6.75
CA GLU A 506 -34.84 -9.93 6.36
C GLU A 506 -35.68 -8.75 5.85
N GLU A 507 -35.53 -7.53 6.40
CA GLU A 507 -36.10 -6.33 5.80
C GLU A 507 -35.50 -6.06 4.42
N TYR A 508 -34.18 -6.16 4.28
CA TYR A 508 -33.48 -6.03 3.00
C TYR A 508 -33.99 -7.05 1.98
N LYS A 509 -34.09 -8.33 2.35
CA LYS A 509 -34.69 -9.39 1.51
C LYS A 509 -36.16 -9.12 1.21
N ALA A 510 -36.94 -8.65 2.18
CA ALA A 510 -38.34 -8.33 1.98
C ALA A 510 -38.53 -7.12 1.07
N ASN A 511 -37.63 -6.13 1.10
CA ASN A 511 -37.60 -5.00 0.17
C ASN A 511 -37.16 -5.44 -1.23
N LEU A 512 -36.17 -6.33 -1.31
CA LEU A 512 -35.76 -6.95 -2.56
C LEU A 512 -36.91 -7.75 -3.20
N ARG A 513 -37.68 -8.48 -2.38
CA ARG A 513 -38.83 -9.29 -2.80
C ARG A 513 -40.11 -8.49 -3.05
N ARG A 514 -40.32 -7.36 -2.35
CA ARG A 514 -41.51 -6.52 -2.51
C ARG A 514 -41.58 -5.86 -3.90
N ASN A 515 -40.43 -5.56 -4.50
CA ASN A 515 -40.37 -4.76 -5.75
C ASN A 515 -39.81 -5.49 -6.98
N ALA A 516 -39.06 -6.59 -6.84
CA ALA A 516 -38.58 -7.36 -7.99
C ALA A 516 -39.66 -8.33 -8.51
N LYS A 517 -40.51 -7.84 -9.43
CA LYS A 517 -41.30 -8.75 -10.28
C LYS A 517 -40.38 -9.32 -11.35
N ASN A 518 -40.30 -10.66 -11.45
CA ASN A 518 -39.58 -11.31 -12.54
C ASN A 518 -40.12 -10.82 -13.89
N PHE A 519 -39.32 -10.07 -14.64
CA PHE A 519 -39.67 -9.62 -15.98
C PHE A 519 -39.65 -10.82 -16.94
N ARG A 520 -40.81 -11.17 -17.48
CA ARG A 520 -40.92 -12.20 -18.52
C ARG A 520 -40.86 -11.51 -19.87
N ILE A 521 -39.77 -11.73 -20.59
CA ILE A 521 -39.62 -11.29 -21.97
C ILE A 521 -40.69 -11.98 -22.81
N THR A 522 -41.69 -11.23 -23.29
CA THR A 522 -42.80 -11.74 -24.11
C THR A 522 -42.62 -11.47 -25.60
N ASP A 523 -41.66 -10.64 -25.98
CA ASP A 523 -41.37 -10.32 -27.38
C ASP A 523 -40.42 -11.36 -28.00
N GLU A 524 -40.92 -12.10 -28.98
CA GLU A 524 -40.14 -13.12 -29.72
C GLU A 524 -39.29 -12.51 -30.85
N HIS A 525 -39.48 -11.22 -31.19
CA HIS A 525 -38.76 -10.52 -32.28
C HIS A 525 -37.58 -9.66 -31.76
N LEU A 526 -37.11 -9.95 -30.55
CA LEU A 526 -35.99 -9.22 -29.93
C LEU A 526 -34.71 -9.33 -30.76
N GLY A 527 -34.20 -8.17 -31.16
CA GLY A 527 -33.01 -8.07 -32.00
C GLY A 527 -33.28 -8.25 -33.50
N GLU A 528 -34.54 -8.17 -33.95
CA GLU A 528 -34.87 -7.95 -35.35
C GLU A 528 -34.73 -6.47 -35.73
N GLY A 529 -34.21 -6.21 -36.93
CA GLY A 529 -33.93 -4.85 -37.41
C GLY A 529 -32.53 -4.73 -38.05
N GLY A 530 -32.36 -3.68 -38.86
CA GLY A 530 -31.06 -3.39 -39.46
C GLY A 530 -30.00 -3.02 -38.41
N PRO A 531 -28.69 -3.10 -38.73
CA PRO A 531 -27.61 -2.79 -37.80
C PRO A 531 -27.77 -1.44 -37.08
N LYS A 532 -28.22 -0.38 -37.78
CA LYS A 532 -28.45 0.94 -37.17
C LYS A 532 -29.60 0.96 -36.16
N ALA A 533 -30.65 0.16 -36.37
CA ALA A 533 -31.77 0.04 -35.41
C ALA A 533 -31.32 -0.66 -34.12
N LYS A 534 -30.47 -1.69 -34.23
CA LYS A 534 -29.88 -2.37 -33.09
C LYS A 534 -28.91 -1.48 -32.31
N PHE A 535 -28.12 -0.67 -33.03
CA PHE A 535 -27.26 0.34 -32.43
C PHE A 535 -28.07 1.34 -31.60
N GLN A 536 -29.16 1.89 -32.17
CA GLN A 536 -30.02 2.83 -31.45
C GLN A 536 -30.68 2.20 -30.22
N ALA A 537 -31.12 0.94 -30.32
CA ALA A 537 -31.67 0.21 -29.18
C ALA A 537 -30.64 0.03 -28.06
N ASN A 538 -29.39 -0.29 -28.38
CA ASN A 538 -28.30 -0.39 -27.40
C ASN A 538 -28.01 0.97 -26.74
N VAL A 539 -27.95 2.05 -27.52
CA VAL A 539 -27.71 3.42 -27.00
C VAL A 539 -28.83 3.87 -26.07
N ASN A 540 -30.09 3.63 -26.44
CA ASN A 540 -31.24 3.98 -25.60
C ASN A 540 -31.25 3.18 -24.29
N ALA A 541 -30.89 1.89 -24.34
CA ALA A 541 -30.77 1.06 -23.15
C ALA A 541 -29.65 1.56 -22.21
N ILE A 542 -28.50 1.97 -22.77
CA ILE A 542 -27.37 2.50 -21.97
C ILE A 542 -27.72 3.83 -21.31
N ARG A 543 -28.38 4.76 -22.05
CA ARG A 543 -28.82 6.04 -21.48
C ARG A 543 -29.81 5.82 -20.33
N LEU A 544 -30.82 4.99 -20.55
CA LEU A 544 -31.81 4.65 -19.54
C LEU A 544 -31.17 3.97 -18.32
N LEU A 545 -30.16 3.12 -18.54
CA LEU A 545 -29.43 2.49 -17.44
C LEU A 545 -28.68 3.54 -16.60
N LYS A 546 -27.94 4.45 -17.24
CA LYS A 546 -27.21 5.51 -16.54
C LYS A 546 -28.14 6.45 -15.78
N GLU A 547 -29.32 6.77 -16.33
CA GLU A 547 -30.36 7.55 -15.65
C GLU A 547 -30.89 6.83 -14.40
N LEU A 548 -31.14 5.52 -14.50
CA LEU A 548 -31.62 4.72 -13.37
C LEU A 548 -30.55 4.53 -12.28
N GLU A 549 -29.28 4.38 -12.65
CA GLU A 549 -28.15 4.29 -11.73
C GLU A 549 -27.91 5.61 -11.00
N ALA A 550 -27.94 6.74 -11.71
CA ALA A 550 -27.81 8.07 -11.10
C ALA A 550 -28.98 8.41 -10.16
N ALA A 551 -30.19 7.95 -10.48
CA ALA A 551 -31.37 8.16 -9.64
C ALA A 551 -31.51 7.12 -8.50
N GLY A 552 -30.72 6.03 -8.50
CA GLY A 552 -30.84 4.94 -7.55
C GLY A 552 -32.19 4.20 -7.60
N GLN A 553 -32.87 4.19 -8.75
CA GLN A 553 -34.23 3.65 -8.92
C GLN A 553 -34.23 2.31 -9.68
N GLN A 554 -35.20 1.44 -9.37
CA GLN A 554 -35.43 0.22 -10.15
C GLN A 554 -36.22 0.52 -11.43
N ALA A 555 -35.87 -0.18 -12.52
CA ALA A 555 -36.58 -0.07 -13.79
C ALA A 555 -38.05 -0.53 -13.64
N SER A 556 -38.98 0.34 -14.03
CA SER A 556 -40.40 -0.02 -14.24
C SER A 556 -40.55 -1.08 -15.34
N PRO A 557 -41.69 -1.80 -15.43
CA PRO A 557 -41.90 -2.81 -16.48
C PRO A 557 -41.68 -2.28 -17.91
N GLU A 558 -42.05 -1.02 -18.15
CA GLU A 558 -41.84 -0.33 -19.43
C GLU A 558 -40.36 -0.06 -19.70
N GLN A 559 -39.61 0.34 -18.67
CA GLN A 559 -38.17 0.55 -18.74
C GLN A 559 -37.39 -0.77 -18.87
N GLN A 560 -37.86 -1.84 -18.23
CA GLN A 560 -37.31 -3.19 -18.38
C GLN A 560 -37.47 -3.70 -19.82
N GLU A 561 -38.55 -3.34 -20.50
CA GLU A 561 -38.72 -3.64 -21.92
C GLU A 561 -37.66 -2.94 -22.77
N VAL A 562 -37.37 -1.66 -22.52
CA VAL A 562 -36.32 -0.91 -23.22
C VAL A 562 -34.94 -1.53 -22.98
N LEU A 563 -34.63 -1.89 -21.73
CA LEU A 563 -33.37 -2.56 -21.37
C LEU A 563 -33.24 -3.95 -22.01
N SER A 564 -34.35 -4.67 -22.19
CA SER A 564 -34.34 -6.01 -22.80
C SER A 564 -33.99 -6.00 -24.30
N ARG A 565 -34.09 -4.85 -24.97
CA ARG A 565 -33.80 -4.69 -26.41
C ARG A 565 -32.31 -4.56 -26.75
N TYR A 566 -31.42 -4.66 -25.76
CA TYR A 566 -29.99 -4.63 -25.97
C TYR A 566 -29.47 -5.94 -26.62
N VAL A 567 -28.77 -5.87 -27.76
CA VAL A 567 -28.40 -7.03 -28.60
C VAL A 567 -26.88 -7.35 -28.59
N GLY A 568 -26.08 -6.61 -27.82
CA GLY A 568 -24.63 -6.75 -27.79
C GLY A 568 -23.93 -6.15 -29.02
N TRP A 569 -22.61 -5.99 -28.94
CA TRP A 569 -21.81 -5.25 -29.93
C TRP A 569 -21.26 -6.12 -31.08
N GLY A 570 -21.39 -7.44 -30.98
CA GLY A 570 -20.78 -8.39 -31.92
C GLY A 570 -21.20 -8.26 -33.39
N GLY A 571 -22.45 -7.83 -33.64
CA GLY A 571 -22.95 -7.54 -34.99
C GLY A 571 -22.86 -6.05 -35.37
N LEU A 572 -22.21 -5.23 -34.54
CA LEU A 572 -22.15 -3.77 -34.64
C LEU A 572 -20.70 -3.25 -34.57
N SER A 573 -19.73 -4.07 -34.97
CA SER A 573 -18.30 -3.69 -35.00
C SER A 573 -18.05 -2.43 -35.83
N ASP A 574 -18.85 -2.21 -36.86
CA ASP A 574 -18.77 -1.06 -37.76
C ASP A 574 -19.04 0.27 -37.06
N ALA A 575 -19.75 0.28 -35.92
CA ALA A 575 -19.98 1.48 -35.11
C ALA A 575 -18.73 1.94 -34.33
N PHE A 576 -17.69 1.09 -34.24
CA PHE A 576 -16.41 1.38 -33.56
C PHE A 576 -15.29 1.75 -34.54
N ASP A 577 -15.58 1.77 -35.84
CA ASP A 577 -14.61 1.99 -36.91
C ASP A 577 -14.62 3.46 -37.38
N PRO A 578 -13.58 4.26 -37.10
CA PRO A 578 -13.51 5.65 -37.52
C PRO A 578 -13.32 5.83 -39.04
N GLU A 579 -12.92 4.77 -39.77
CA GLU A 579 -12.65 4.83 -41.21
C GLU A 579 -13.91 4.60 -42.06
N LYS A 580 -15.06 4.23 -41.45
CA LYS A 580 -16.32 4.01 -42.14
C LYS A 580 -17.23 5.26 -42.10
N PRO A 581 -17.31 6.06 -43.18
CA PRO A 581 -18.09 7.30 -43.18
C PRO A 581 -19.60 7.08 -42.98
N VAL A 582 -20.12 5.89 -43.29
CA VAL A 582 -21.53 5.52 -43.10
C VAL A 582 -21.92 5.38 -41.62
N TRP A 583 -20.92 5.23 -40.73
CA TRP A 583 -21.07 5.04 -39.28
C TRP A 583 -20.41 6.14 -38.45
N ALA A 584 -19.91 7.21 -39.08
CA ALA A 584 -19.18 8.29 -38.41
C ALA A 584 -20.00 8.99 -37.31
N LEU A 585 -21.33 9.09 -37.51
CA LEU A 585 -22.25 9.75 -36.59
C LEU A 585 -22.49 8.86 -35.36
N GLU A 586 -22.69 7.56 -35.58
CA GLU A 586 -22.83 6.54 -34.54
C GLU A 586 -21.54 6.37 -33.72
N TYR A 587 -20.37 6.43 -34.35
CA TYR A 587 -19.06 6.41 -33.69
C TYR A 587 -18.89 7.59 -32.74
N ALA A 588 -19.21 8.81 -33.19
CA ALA A 588 -19.13 10.01 -32.35
C ALA A 588 -20.07 9.91 -31.14
N GLN A 589 -21.31 9.47 -31.35
CA GLN A 589 -22.31 9.30 -30.29
C GLN A 589 -21.89 8.29 -29.23
N LEU A 590 -21.22 7.21 -29.63
CA LEU A 590 -20.76 6.17 -28.70
C LEU A 590 -19.54 6.61 -27.88
N LYS A 591 -18.64 7.40 -28.49
CA LYS A 591 -17.46 7.97 -27.84
C LYS A 591 -17.80 9.08 -26.84
N GLU A 592 -18.90 9.79 -27.07
CA GLU A 592 -19.45 10.78 -26.13
C GLU A 592 -20.19 10.11 -24.96
N LEU A 593 -20.93 9.02 -25.23
CA LEU A 593 -21.78 8.36 -24.23
C LEU A 593 -21.02 7.46 -23.25
N LEU A 594 -19.89 6.88 -23.67
CA LEU A 594 -19.11 5.92 -22.88
C LEU A 594 -17.77 6.52 -22.45
N PRO A 595 -17.38 6.45 -21.17
CA PRO A 595 -16.03 6.79 -20.74
C PRO A 595 -15.00 5.86 -21.41
N PRO A 596 -13.71 6.26 -21.47
CA PRO A 596 -12.66 5.54 -22.20
C PRO A 596 -12.55 4.05 -21.84
N GLU A 597 -12.76 3.71 -20.58
CA GLU A 597 -12.70 2.34 -20.06
C GLU A 597 -13.88 1.47 -20.56
N GLU A 598 -15.11 1.97 -20.44
CA GLU A 598 -16.31 1.30 -20.94
C GLU A 598 -16.29 1.17 -22.47
N TYR A 599 -15.75 2.18 -23.16
CA TYR A 599 -15.55 2.17 -24.60
C TYR A 599 -14.58 1.05 -25.02
N ALA A 600 -13.46 0.89 -24.32
CA ALA A 600 -12.50 -0.18 -24.57
C ALA A 600 -13.10 -1.57 -24.31
N ALA A 601 -13.90 -1.71 -23.25
CA ALA A 601 -14.63 -2.94 -22.93
C ALA A 601 -15.69 -3.27 -24.00
N ALA A 602 -16.48 -2.28 -24.44
CA ALA A 602 -17.46 -2.43 -25.51
C ALA A 602 -16.79 -2.83 -26.83
N ARG A 603 -15.67 -2.18 -27.19
CA ARG A 603 -14.91 -2.48 -28.41
C ARG A 603 -14.30 -3.89 -28.37
N SER A 604 -13.71 -4.31 -27.26
CA SER A 604 -13.15 -5.67 -27.14
C SER A 604 -14.23 -6.76 -27.24
N SER A 605 -15.47 -6.47 -26.79
CA SER A 605 -16.60 -7.39 -26.94
C SER A 605 -17.05 -7.63 -28.39
N THR A 606 -16.65 -6.78 -29.34
CA THR A 606 -16.87 -7.01 -30.78
C THR A 606 -16.02 -8.16 -31.33
N LEU A 607 -14.79 -8.34 -30.82
CA LEU A 607 -13.83 -9.35 -31.28
C LEU A 607 -14.15 -10.76 -30.77
N ASN A 608 -14.87 -10.87 -29.64
CA ASN A 608 -15.22 -12.15 -29.01
C ASN A 608 -16.59 -12.72 -29.46
N ALA A 609 -17.27 -12.07 -30.39
CA ALA A 609 -18.65 -12.40 -30.76
C ALA A 609 -18.80 -13.71 -31.57
N HIS A 610 -17.71 -14.27 -32.11
CA HIS A 610 -17.75 -15.49 -32.91
C HIS A 610 -17.88 -16.79 -32.10
N TYR A 611 -17.86 -16.74 -30.78
CA TYR A 611 -18.15 -17.87 -29.90
C TYR A 611 -19.19 -17.51 -28.85
N THR A 612 -20.38 -17.04 -29.23
CA THR A 612 -21.55 -17.40 -28.43
C THR A 612 -22.89 -17.35 -29.17
N SER A 613 -23.53 -18.52 -29.30
CA SER A 613 -24.98 -18.62 -29.47
C SER A 613 -25.70 -18.61 -28.10
N LEU A 614 -26.71 -17.74 -27.97
CA LEU A 614 -27.80 -17.68 -26.98
C LEU A 614 -27.55 -17.94 -25.47
N ARG A 615 -26.31 -17.90 -24.96
CA ARG A 615 -26.03 -18.17 -23.53
C ARG A 615 -25.09 -17.20 -22.81
N SER A 616 -24.38 -16.31 -23.51
CA SER A 616 -23.36 -15.42 -22.90
C SER A 616 -23.87 -14.08 -22.41
N PHE A 617 -25.17 -13.79 -22.49
CA PHE A 617 -25.77 -12.62 -21.84
C PHE A 617 -26.48 -12.93 -20.51
N ARG A 618 -26.36 -14.17 -20.01
CA ARG A 618 -26.78 -14.52 -18.64
C ARG A 618 -25.79 -14.18 -17.51
N PRO A 619 -24.47 -13.96 -17.70
CA PRO A 619 -23.59 -13.61 -16.58
C PRO A 619 -23.81 -12.19 -16.07
N SER A 620 -24.13 -11.23 -16.94
CA SER A 620 -24.33 -9.81 -16.56
C SER A 620 -25.69 -9.57 -15.88
N MET A 621 -26.73 -10.36 -16.22
CA MET A 621 -28.06 -10.30 -15.58
C MET A 621 -28.24 -11.24 -14.39
N LYS A 622 -27.27 -12.12 -14.08
CA LYS A 622 -27.33 -12.99 -12.89
C LYS A 622 -27.19 -12.22 -11.57
N ARG A 623 -26.84 -10.93 -11.60
CA ARG A 623 -26.87 -10.05 -10.43
C ARG A 623 -28.30 -9.70 -9.96
N TRP A 624 -29.34 -10.09 -10.72
CA TRP A 624 -30.71 -9.60 -10.51
C TRP A 624 -31.82 -10.66 -10.40
N THR A 625 -31.53 -11.97 -10.27
CA THR A 625 -32.62 -12.95 -9.99
C THR A 625 -32.40 -13.97 -8.88
N VAL A 626 -31.18 -14.34 -8.47
CA VAL A 626 -30.94 -15.11 -7.24
C VAL A 626 -29.51 -14.82 -6.79
N TRP A 627 -29.33 -14.18 -5.64
CA TRP A 627 -28.07 -14.27 -4.91
C TRP A 627 -28.05 -15.60 -4.19
N ASP A 628 -27.57 -16.63 -4.90
CA ASP A 628 -27.17 -17.90 -4.29
C ASP A 628 -25.68 -17.74 -3.95
N LEU A 629 -25.41 -17.22 -2.75
CA LEU A 629 -24.10 -17.30 -2.14
C LEU A 629 -23.91 -18.75 -1.70
N ARG A 630 -23.15 -19.52 -2.49
CA ARG A 630 -22.50 -20.71 -1.93
C ARG A 630 -21.36 -20.28 -1.01
N PRO A 631 -21.18 -20.88 0.17
CA PRO A 631 -20.43 -20.28 1.28
C PRO A 631 -18.92 -20.60 1.31
N GLU A 632 -18.24 -20.78 0.19
CA GLU A 632 -16.83 -21.27 0.22
C GLU A 632 -15.80 -20.52 -0.64
N ILE A 633 -16.09 -19.30 -1.14
CA ILE A 633 -15.08 -18.51 -1.88
C ILE A 633 -14.98 -17.07 -1.36
N PHE A 634 -15.21 -16.87 -0.06
CA PHE A 634 -14.89 -15.61 0.64
C PHE A 634 -14.14 -15.85 1.96
N TRP A 635 -13.36 -16.94 1.99
CA TRP A 635 -12.29 -17.18 2.97
C TRP A 635 -11.03 -17.64 2.22
N SER A 636 -10.36 -16.73 1.51
CA SER A 636 -8.95 -16.87 1.09
C SER A 636 -8.30 -15.59 0.56
N ARG A 637 -8.87 -14.41 0.88
CA ARG A 637 -8.20 -13.10 0.69
C ARG A 637 -8.17 -12.22 1.95
N LEU A 638 -8.16 -12.89 3.11
CA LEU A 638 -7.86 -12.28 4.41
C LEU A 638 -6.75 -13.05 5.17
N TRP A 639 -5.91 -13.77 4.44
CA TRP A 639 -4.66 -14.38 4.95
C TRP A 639 -3.53 -14.20 3.92
N VAL A 640 -3.19 -12.94 3.60
CA VAL A 640 -1.84 -12.54 3.23
C VAL A 640 -1.65 -11.17 3.87
N TRP A 641 -1.14 -11.17 5.10
CA TRP A 641 -0.33 -10.14 5.78
C TRP A 641 -0.32 -10.50 7.28
N ALA A 642 0.31 -11.63 7.64
CA ALA A 642 0.84 -11.91 9.00
C ALA A 642 1.49 -13.31 9.09
N ILE A 643 2.68 -13.51 8.52
CA ILE A 643 3.79 -14.26 9.16
C ILE A 643 5.11 -13.71 8.62
N SER A 644 5.68 -12.74 9.32
CA SER A 644 7.14 -12.66 9.56
C SER A 644 7.43 -11.54 10.55
N LEU A 645 7.26 -11.83 11.83
CA LEU A 645 8.16 -11.35 12.87
C LEU A 645 8.19 -12.40 13.97
N VAL A 646 9.36 -13.01 14.19
CA VAL A 646 10.04 -13.19 15.49
C VAL A 646 11.31 -14.03 15.26
N SER A 647 12.44 -13.34 15.39
CA SER A 647 13.75 -13.74 15.95
C SER A 647 14.39 -15.09 15.62
N CYS A 648 15.61 -15.03 15.05
CA CYS A 648 16.79 -15.45 15.83
C CYS A 648 18.10 -14.79 15.33
N ARG A 649 18.77 -14.13 16.27
CA ARG A 649 20.15 -13.62 16.25
C ARG A 649 21.16 -14.80 16.31
N ARG A 650 22.36 -14.57 15.75
CA ARG A 650 23.71 -15.14 16.09
C ARG A 650 24.02 -16.58 15.60
N LYS A 651 25.24 -16.96 15.18
CA LYS A 651 26.62 -16.40 15.31
C LYS A 651 27.63 -17.21 14.44
N CYS A 652 28.75 -16.55 14.08
CA CYS A 652 30.15 -17.08 13.93
C CYS A 652 30.48 -18.01 12.74
N GLU A 653 31.67 -18.02 12.12
CA GLU A 653 32.95 -17.28 12.19
C GLU A 653 33.89 -17.92 11.14
N THR A 654 34.72 -17.14 10.43
CA THR A 654 36.15 -17.47 10.10
C THR A 654 36.74 -16.27 9.33
N ALA A 655 37.61 -15.47 9.95
CA ALA A 655 39.09 -15.57 9.91
C ALA A 655 39.68 -14.95 8.63
N VAL A 656 40.74 -14.12 8.59
CA VAL A 656 41.75 -13.69 9.55
C VAL A 656 42.50 -12.49 8.90
N CYS A 657 43.02 -11.59 9.74
CA CYS A 657 43.92 -10.49 9.44
C CYS A 657 45.15 -10.81 8.56
N THR A 658 45.68 -9.74 7.94
CA THR A 658 47.10 -9.35 7.68
C THR A 658 47.36 -9.04 6.19
N ALA A 659 48.15 -8.05 5.75
CA ALA A 659 49.16 -7.18 6.35
C ALA A 659 49.30 -5.88 5.50
N TRP A 660 49.81 -4.82 6.13
CA TRP A 660 50.42 -3.68 5.43
C TRP A 660 51.82 -4.04 4.91
N SER A 661 52.19 -3.58 3.70
CA SER A 661 53.56 -3.09 3.38
C SER A 661 53.67 -2.46 1.98
N TRP A 662 53.81 -1.13 1.94
CA TRP A 662 54.75 -0.29 1.18
C TRP A 662 55.47 -0.85 -0.08
N THR A 663 55.44 -0.10 -1.20
CA THR A 663 56.64 0.58 -1.79
C THR A 663 56.34 1.45 -3.03
N LEU A 664 57.05 2.57 -3.12
CA LEU A 664 57.14 3.57 -4.19
C LEU A 664 58.22 3.22 -5.25
N PHE A 665 57.93 3.55 -6.53
CA PHE A 665 58.81 3.89 -7.69
C PHE A 665 59.91 2.90 -8.16
N PRO A 666 60.54 3.01 -9.37
CA PRO A 666 60.71 4.12 -10.35
C PRO A 666 60.21 3.79 -11.80
N GLY A 667 60.11 4.64 -12.83
CA GLY A 667 60.73 5.91 -13.25
C GLY A 667 61.70 5.71 -14.42
N ALA A 668 61.42 6.20 -15.66
CA ALA A 668 62.42 6.71 -16.63
C ALA A 668 61.87 7.26 -17.98
N SER A 669 62.50 8.38 -18.39
CA SER A 669 62.65 9.03 -19.71
C SER A 669 61.55 10.02 -20.17
N GLN A 670 61.85 11.27 -20.60
CA GLN A 670 63.11 11.86 -21.08
C GLN A 670 63.11 13.42 -21.05
N SER A 671 64.25 14.01 -20.62
CA SER A 671 64.93 15.28 -21.01
C SER A 671 64.12 16.56 -21.37
N SER A 672 64.44 17.78 -20.90
CA SER A 672 65.77 18.43 -20.89
C SER A 672 65.78 19.78 -20.12
N SER A 673 67.00 20.19 -19.76
CA SER A 673 67.48 21.54 -19.39
C SER A 673 67.42 22.03 -17.92
N ILE A 674 68.62 22.35 -17.43
CA ILE A 674 69.13 22.72 -16.10
C ILE A 674 70.04 23.95 -16.38
N PRO A 675 70.45 24.82 -15.44
CA PRO A 675 69.73 25.61 -14.42
C PRO A 675 70.26 27.07 -14.37
N ARG A 676 69.85 27.88 -13.39
CA ARG A 676 70.74 28.40 -12.32
C ARG A 676 70.11 29.58 -11.56
N ARG A 677 70.19 29.43 -10.23
CA ARG A 677 70.67 30.40 -9.23
C ARG A 677 69.69 31.46 -8.66
N THR A 678 69.33 31.14 -7.41
CA THR A 678 69.65 31.84 -6.15
C THR A 678 68.78 33.02 -5.69
N SER A 679 68.12 32.75 -4.56
CA SER A 679 68.13 33.52 -3.30
C SER A 679 67.68 34.98 -3.33
N GLN A 680 66.55 35.26 -2.71
CA GLN A 680 66.48 35.61 -1.29
C GLN A 680 65.16 35.13 -0.70
#